data_AF-A0A6B0HKK6-F1
#
_entry.id   AF-A0A6B0HKK6-F1
#
_cell.length_a   1.000
_cell.length_b   1.000
_cell.length_c   1.000
_cell.angle_alpha   90.00
_cell.angle_beta   90.00
_cell.angle_gamma   90.00
#
_symmetry.space_group_name_H-M   'P 1'
#
loop_
_entity.id
_entity.type
_entity.pdbx_description
1 polymer ?
#
loop_
_entity_poly.entity_id
_entity_poly.type
_entity_poly.pdbx_seq_one_letter_code
_entity_poly.pdbx_strand_id
1 'polypeptide(L)'
;MQRTFDVRQLLTVVVGAILICSLFAPAIVGGAIADTGQETTSESVTGMDADLECEFPLERTDARGETITLEEKPDRIVTLYPGDAQLAFQVGIEDRVVGMPIGQYTDSLETDNQTDISRDDGVTPEVETIVDLEPDFVLAANVALFEEDLVAQIEEAGIPVYVLDEANSIEDVEENVAATGELSGECERAALRSEWMTDRLSILENAVDDEDEPLAYYPTGDGFTPGTDTFQHDVLEASGLENVAERAEIEGWGEISSEVVVAHDPEWIVYPDWADDPQVPDVLDATTAIQANNTVAVDDNAMSQPAPDIVFVVEDLVATIHPDAYDETEGDLAALDEALEDDLEAIDGSDETDDSDDEQDETGDDDSDDEQEETDDDADTVPDLECEFPLERTDARGETITLEEEPDRIVTLYPGDAQLAFQVGIEDRVVGMPIGQYTDSLETDGQTDISRDDGVTPEAETIVDLEPDFVLAGNIALADEDLLDTLEEADIPVYVLDTANSIEDVEENVAATGELSGECERATLRSEWMTDRLSILEDGVGDEDEPLAYYPTGDGFTPGTDTFQHDVLEASGLENVAERAEIEGWGEISSEAVVAHDPEWIVYPDWADDPQVPDVLDATTAIQANNIVAVDDNAMSQPAPDIVFVVENLVATIHPDAYDEIEGDLATLDEAFEDDLEAIDDSSETDDSSSGSSGSTGQSGGSSSSGSSTTGGAGDEDTEADDADEDTETDEDTKIDDETDDDAGTDDEGDDDIETDDADDAETDDETSPDADELISDDPEPTVTEDGDDAVPSVGIQGALLALIVFALVSVGRRSN
;
A
#
# COMPACT_ATOMS: atom_id res chain seq x y z
N MET A 1 63.21 -48.97 6.28
CA MET A 1 63.27 -48.19 7.54
C MET A 1 61.97 -47.39 7.55
N GLN A 2 61.08 -47.59 8.53
CA GLN A 2 61.13 -47.00 9.89
C GLN A 2 61.12 -45.46 9.82
N ARG A 3 60.15 -44.72 10.38
CA ARG A 3 59.02 -45.00 11.32
C ARG A 3 57.97 -43.84 11.14
N THR A 4 56.63 -44.02 11.13
CA THR A 4 55.66 -44.26 12.26
C THR A 4 55.84 -43.28 13.43
N PHE A 5 54.85 -42.60 14.02
CA PHE A 5 53.45 -42.93 14.40
C PHE A 5 52.55 -41.68 14.10
N ASP A 6 51.28 -41.76 13.66
CA ASP A 6 50.06 -42.35 14.27
C ASP A 6 49.40 -41.37 15.29
N VAL A 7 48.13 -41.00 15.05
CA VAL A 7 47.35 -40.03 15.83
C VAL A 7 46.01 -40.63 16.23
N ARG A 8 45.99 -41.31 17.38
CA ARG A 8 44.80 -41.69 18.16
C ARG A 8 45.17 -41.67 19.64
N GLN A 9 44.21 -41.35 20.52
CA GLN A 9 44.36 -41.11 21.97
C GLN A 9 44.98 -39.74 22.32
N LEU A 10 44.54 -39.01 23.37
CA LEU A 10 43.49 -39.30 24.35
C LEU A 10 42.88 -38.00 24.95
N LEU A 11 41.64 -38.14 25.45
CA LEU A 11 40.97 -37.37 26.50
C LEU A 11 41.85 -36.56 27.48
N THR A 12 41.42 -35.31 27.72
CA THR A 12 41.15 -34.68 29.04
C THR A 12 42.28 -34.57 30.10
N VAL A 13 42.35 -33.44 30.84
CA VAL A 13 42.58 -33.30 32.31
C VAL A 13 43.33 -31.99 32.74
N VAL A 14 42.55 -31.00 33.21
CA VAL A 14 42.69 -30.25 34.51
C VAL A 14 43.72 -29.09 34.69
N VAL A 15 43.15 -27.87 34.91
CA VAL A 15 43.43 -26.84 35.97
C VAL A 15 44.88 -26.36 36.22
N GLY A 16 45.22 -25.07 36.30
CA GLY A 16 44.47 -23.84 36.60
C GLY A 16 45.16 -22.99 37.70
N ALA A 17 44.85 -21.68 37.77
CA ALA A 17 45.27 -20.66 38.76
C ALA A 17 44.52 -19.35 38.43
N ILE A 18 44.00 -18.46 39.30
CA ILE A 18 44.06 -18.21 40.77
C ILE A 18 42.74 -17.44 41.12
N LEU A 19 41.83 -17.88 42.03
CA LEU A 19 41.83 -17.80 43.53
C LEU A 19 41.73 -16.35 44.11
N ILE A 20 40.79 -15.89 44.97
CA ILE A 20 39.65 -16.44 45.79
C ILE A 20 38.71 -15.26 46.22
N CYS A 21 37.36 -15.41 46.30
CA CYS A 21 36.53 -14.61 47.25
C CYS A 21 35.11 -15.18 47.66
N SER A 22 35.07 -16.42 48.13
CA SER A 22 34.17 -16.95 49.20
C SER A 22 32.81 -16.29 49.61
N LEU A 23 31.74 -17.10 49.51
CA LEU A 23 30.72 -17.43 50.55
C LEU A 23 29.86 -16.33 51.20
N PHE A 24 28.52 -16.48 51.10
CA PHE A 24 27.67 -16.82 52.26
C PHE A 24 26.29 -17.39 51.87
N ALA A 25 25.81 -18.39 52.61
CA ALA A 25 24.42 -18.89 52.56
C ALA A 25 24.00 -19.45 53.93
N PRO A 26 22.74 -19.26 54.36
CA PRO A 26 22.14 -20.14 55.37
C PRO A 26 20.65 -20.45 55.15
N ALA A 27 20.29 -21.72 54.88
CA ALA A 27 18.90 -22.17 54.84
C ALA A 27 18.41 -22.70 56.21
N ILE A 28 17.26 -22.22 56.73
CA ILE A 28 16.48 -22.86 57.82
C ILE A 28 14.96 -22.69 57.63
N VAL A 29 14.31 -23.73 57.08
CA VAL A 29 13.07 -24.40 57.55
C VAL A 29 12.07 -23.61 58.43
N GLY A 30 10.77 -23.59 58.08
CA GLY A 30 9.75 -23.45 59.16
C GLY A 30 8.24 -23.58 58.93
N GLY A 31 7.63 -23.22 57.79
CA GLY A 31 6.24 -23.53 57.39
C GLY A 31 5.00 -23.11 58.24
N ALA A 32 3.82 -23.36 57.64
CA ALA A 32 2.45 -23.37 58.17
C ALA A 32 1.59 -22.07 58.20
N ILE A 33 0.75 -21.94 57.15
CA ILE A 33 -0.62 -21.37 57.09
C ILE A 33 -0.94 -19.99 57.69
N ALA A 34 -1.25 -19.03 56.81
CA ALA A 34 -2.37 -18.09 56.95
C ALA A 34 -2.86 -17.69 55.55
N ASP A 35 -4.19 -17.57 55.36
CA ASP A 35 -4.78 -17.01 54.15
C ASP A 35 -5.11 -15.53 54.37
N THR A 36 -4.75 -14.70 53.40
CA THR A 36 -5.32 -13.40 53.04
C THR A 36 -4.76 -13.05 51.67
N GLY A 37 -5.59 -12.49 50.79
CA GLY A 37 -5.18 -12.13 49.43
C GLY A 37 -4.13 -11.02 49.38
N GLN A 38 -3.48 -10.96 48.22
CA GLN A 38 -2.58 -9.92 47.76
C GLN A 38 -2.91 -9.78 46.26
N GLU A 39 -3.11 -8.56 45.77
CA GLU A 39 -3.22 -8.33 44.33
C GLU A 39 -1.96 -8.86 43.61
N THR A 40 -2.15 -9.51 42.46
CA THR A 40 -1.05 -9.76 41.53
C THR A 40 -0.73 -8.42 40.88
N THR A 41 0.35 -7.79 41.30
CA THR A 41 1.02 -6.80 40.46
C THR A 41 1.59 -7.59 39.29
N SER A 42 1.30 -7.19 38.04
CA SER A 42 2.06 -7.73 36.92
C SER A 42 3.51 -7.31 37.13
N GLU A 43 4.41 -8.29 37.21
CA GLU A 43 5.84 -8.01 37.04
C GLU A 43 5.99 -7.99 35.52
N SER A 44 5.92 -6.80 34.89
CA SER A 44 6.12 -6.69 33.45
C SER A 44 7.46 -7.33 33.11
N VAL A 45 7.49 -8.05 31.99
CA VAL A 45 8.77 -8.38 31.36
C VAL A 45 9.41 -7.03 31.06
N THR A 46 10.71 -6.93 31.31
CA THR A 46 11.45 -5.70 31.02
C THR A 46 12.12 -5.96 29.69
N GLY A 47 11.70 -5.25 28.65
CA GLY A 47 12.35 -5.26 27.34
C GLY A 47 13.82 -4.89 27.45
N MET A 48 14.51 -4.91 26.32
CA MET A 48 15.94 -4.62 26.30
C MET A 48 16.19 -3.14 26.67
N ASP A 49 16.65 -2.87 27.91
CA ASP A 49 17.36 -1.63 28.29
C ASP A 49 18.66 -1.52 27.45
N ALA A 50 18.54 -1.30 26.14
CA ALA A 50 19.65 -1.02 25.23
C ALA A 50 20.04 0.45 25.39
N ASP A 51 21.17 0.71 26.07
CA ASP A 51 21.83 2.04 26.08
C ASP A 51 22.38 2.32 24.65
N LEU A 52 21.52 2.62 23.66
CA LEU A 52 21.92 2.90 22.27
C LEU A 52 22.79 4.18 22.18
N GLU A 53 23.82 4.19 21.33
CA GLU A 53 24.91 5.19 21.34
C GLU A 53 24.96 6.10 20.09
N CYS A 54 23.93 6.91 19.81
CA CYS A 54 23.94 7.88 18.70
C CYS A 54 24.82 9.15 18.90
N GLU A 55 25.80 9.14 19.82
CA GLU A 55 26.79 10.24 19.96
C GLU A 55 27.93 10.12 18.91
N PHE A 56 27.83 10.84 17.79
CA PHE A 56 28.92 10.94 16.82
C PHE A 56 30.16 11.71 17.39
N PRO A 57 31.41 11.27 17.11
CA PRO A 57 31.82 10.22 16.18
C PRO A 57 31.62 8.80 16.75
N LEU A 58 30.87 7.98 16.01
CA LEU A 58 30.50 6.62 16.38
C LEU A 58 31.57 5.61 15.94
N GLU A 59 31.98 4.69 16.84
CA GLU A 59 32.78 3.49 16.50
C GLU A 59 31.90 2.23 16.68
N ARG A 60 31.46 1.61 15.58
CA ARG A 60 30.77 0.31 15.55
C ARG A 60 31.58 -0.75 14.79
N THR A 61 31.29 -2.03 15.01
CA THR A 61 32.03 -3.15 14.40
C THR A 61 31.05 -4.06 13.68
N ASP A 62 31.36 -4.38 12.43
CA ASP A 62 30.48 -5.11 11.52
C ASP A 62 30.68 -6.63 11.57
N ALA A 63 29.89 -7.38 10.78
CA ALA A 63 29.95 -8.84 10.66
C ALA A 63 31.32 -9.38 10.19
N ARG A 64 32.14 -8.56 9.52
CA ARG A 64 33.52 -8.90 9.14
C ARG A 64 34.47 -8.86 10.34
N GLY A 65 34.04 -8.26 11.45
CA GLY A 65 34.85 -7.92 12.61
C GLY A 65 35.74 -6.70 12.36
N GLU A 66 35.37 -5.82 11.42
CA GLU A 66 36.08 -4.60 11.09
C GLU A 66 35.36 -3.40 11.73
N THR A 67 36.13 -2.53 12.41
CA THR A 67 35.56 -1.36 13.12
C THR A 67 35.49 -0.18 12.17
N ILE A 68 34.28 0.33 11.97
CA ILE A 68 33.94 1.48 11.15
C ILE A 68 33.86 2.72 12.06
N THR A 69 34.06 3.90 11.47
CA THR A 69 33.95 5.17 12.18
C THR A 69 33.21 6.17 11.32
N LEU A 70 32.00 6.54 11.75
CA LEU A 70 31.25 7.67 11.20
C LEU A 70 31.59 8.88 12.07
N GLU A 71 32.15 9.96 11.49
CA GLU A 71 32.61 11.10 12.31
C GLU A 71 31.50 12.12 12.61
N GLU A 72 30.43 12.14 11.81
CA GLU A 72 29.25 13.02 11.84
C GLU A 72 28.01 12.16 11.40
N LYS A 73 26.76 12.58 11.65
CA LYS A 73 25.53 11.85 11.21
C LYS A 73 25.54 11.74 9.66
N PRO A 74 25.22 10.59 9.05
CA PRO A 74 25.28 10.45 7.59
C PRO A 74 24.08 11.14 6.93
N ASP A 75 24.33 12.07 6.01
CA ASP A 75 23.28 12.78 5.26
C ASP A 75 22.90 12.02 3.96
N ARG A 76 23.81 11.18 3.43
CA ARG A 76 23.57 10.36 2.23
C ARG A 76 23.91 8.89 2.50
N ILE A 77 22.90 8.03 2.52
CA ILE A 77 22.95 6.59 2.81
C ILE A 77 22.62 5.82 1.52
N VAL A 78 23.26 4.68 1.29
CA VAL A 78 22.85 3.72 0.25
C VAL A 78 22.65 2.34 0.88
N THR A 79 21.56 1.67 0.55
CA THR A 79 21.21 0.32 1.04
C THR A 79 21.47 -0.69 -0.08
N LEU A 80 22.13 -1.82 0.19
CA LEU A 80 22.59 -2.72 -0.89
C LEU A 80 21.58 -3.78 -1.34
N TYR A 81 20.65 -4.16 -0.47
CA TYR A 81 19.66 -5.22 -0.72
C TYR A 81 18.28 -4.79 -0.22
N PRO A 82 17.19 -5.40 -0.69
CA PRO A 82 15.83 -5.07 -0.26
C PRO A 82 15.66 -4.94 1.27
N GLY A 83 16.11 -5.93 2.04
CA GLY A 83 16.01 -5.89 3.51
C GLY A 83 16.89 -4.82 4.17
N ASP A 84 17.93 -4.31 3.48
CA ASP A 84 18.68 -3.13 3.95
C ASP A 84 17.84 -1.84 3.79
N ALA A 85 16.97 -1.79 2.78
CA ALA A 85 16.04 -0.69 2.58
C ALA A 85 14.82 -0.79 3.50
N GLN A 86 14.24 -1.98 3.67
CA GLN A 86 13.15 -2.21 4.63
C GLN A 86 13.59 -1.85 6.07
N LEU A 87 14.82 -2.20 6.48
CA LEU A 87 15.43 -1.74 7.74
C LEU A 87 15.67 -0.23 7.82
N ALA A 88 15.85 0.45 6.69
CA ALA A 88 16.01 1.90 6.63
C ALA A 88 14.65 2.61 6.78
N PHE A 89 13.66 2.21 5.97
CA PHE A 89 12.31 2.76 5.99
C PHE A 89 11.63 2.55 7.36
N GLN A 90 11.67 1.34 7.91
CA GLN A 90 11.06 1.06 9.21
C GLN A 90 11.78 1.72 10.41
N VAL A 91 12.93 2.38 10.20
CA VAL A 91 13.64 3.21 11.19
C VAL A 91 13.40 4.73 10.95
N GLY A 92 12.81 5.13 9.83
CA GLY A 92 12.55 6.52 9.45
C GLY A 92 13.81 7.25 8.98
N ILE A 93 14.43 6.74 7.91
CA ILE A 93 15.64 7.31 7.28
C ILE A 93 15.63 7.28 5.74
N GLU A 94 14.49 6.94 5.15
CA GLU A 94 14.12 6.95 3.73
C GLU A 94 14.56 8.23 3.00
N ASP A 95 14.28 9.41 3.56
CA ASP A 95 14.76 10.73 3.09
C ASP A 95 16.27 10.82 2.88
N ARG A 96 17.02 10.02 3.65
CA ARG A 96 18.49 9.98 3.63
C ARG A 96 19.03 8.80 2.85
N VAL A 97 18.18 7.86 2.42
CA VAL A 97 18.54 6.87 1.40
C VAL A 97 18.58 7.59 0.05
N VAL A 98 19.72 7.53 -0.63
CA VAL A 98 19.93 8.17 -1.94
C VAL A 98 20.07 7.14 -3.07
N GLY A 99 19.90 5.87 -2.75
CA GLY A 99 19.89 4.77 -3.70
C GLY A 99 19.77 3.40 -3.03
N MET A 100 19.00 2.53 -3.65
CA MET A 100 18.61 1.19 -3.19
C MET A 100 18.22 0.31 -4.39
N PRO A 101 17.99 -1.00 -4.26
CA PRO A 101 17.39 -1.79 -5.33
C PRO A 101 15.90 -1.43 -5.48
N ILE A 102 15.43 -1.21 -6.70
CA ILE A 102 14.02 -0.90 -6.99
C ILE A 102 13.37 -1.99 -7.84
N GLY A 103 12.21 -2.49 -7.41
CA GLY A 103 11.40 -3.45 -8.13
C GLY A 103 10.61 -4.37 -7.21
N GLN A 104 10.28 -5.57 -7.69
CA GLN A 104 9.40 -6.59 -7.08
C GLN A 104 9.87 -7.25 -5.77
N TYR A 105 10.68 -6.53 -4.98
CA TYR A 105 11.14 -6.89 -3.64
C TYR A 105 11.17 -5.68 -2.69
N THR A 106 10.89 -4.48 -3.22
CA THR A 106 10.90 -3.17 -2.56
C THR A 106 9.72 -2.33 -3.04
N ASP A 107 8.70 -2.98 -3.62
CA ASP A 107 7.48 -2.42 -4.17
C ASP A 107 6.42 -2.11 -3.10
N SER A 108 6.62 -2.58 -1.88
CA SER A 108 5.93 -2.12 -0.66
C SER A 108 6.61 -0.93 0.03
N LEU A 109 7.64 -0.33 -0.59
CA LEU A 109 8.35 0.84 -0.08
C LEU A 109 8.18 2.03 -1.05
N GLU A 110 8.10 3.25 -0.51
CA GLU A 110 8.02 4.49 -1.28
C GLU A 110 9.39 4.82 -1.90
N THR A 111 9.69 4.20 -3.05
CA THR A 111 11.03 4.20 -3.66
C THR A 111 11.29 5.35 -4.64
N ASP A 112 10.33 6.26 -4.81
CA ASP A 112 10.30 7.29 -5.85
C ASP A 112 11.40 8.35 -5.72
N ASN A 113 12.02 8.50 -4.54
CA ASN A 113 13.10 9.45 -4.28
C ASN A 113 14.52 8.82 -4.36
N GLN A 114 14.62 7.51 -4.63
CA GLN A 114 15.89 6.78 -4.57
C GLN A 114 16.37 6.33 -5.96
N THR A 115 17.67 6.45 -6.22
CA THR A 115 18.25 5.91 -7.46
C THR A 115 18.38 4.38 -7.40
N ASP A 116 17.83 3.65 -8.39
CA ASP A 116 18.09 2.21 -8.52
C ASP A 116 19.60 1.92 -8.66
N ILE A 117 20.17 1.27 -7.64
CA ILE A 117 21.56 0.81 -7.64
C ILE A 117 21.71 -0.61 -8.20
N SER A 118 20.64 -1.25 -8.67
CA SER A 118 20.66 -2.62 -9.17
C SER A 118 21.27 -2.72 -10.58
N ARG A 119 21.02 -3.85 -11.27
CA ARG A 119 21.46 -4.13 -12.65
C ARG A 119 20.26 -4.55 -13.49
N ASP A 120 20.50 -4.90 -14.76
CA ASP A 120 19.61 -5.67 -15.65
C ASP A 120 18.91 -6.91 -15.01
N ASP A 121 19.22 -7.29 -13.77
CA ASP A 121 18.61 -8.39 -12.99
C ASP A 121 17.84 -7.96 -11.72
N GLY A 122 17.70 -6.66 -11.43
CA GLY A 122 16.84 -6.11 -10.38
C GLY A 122 17.34 -6.26 -8.93
N VAL A 123 18.44 -6.99 -8.70
CA VAL A 123 18.91 -7.30 -7.33
C VAL A 123 20.42 -7.24 -7.10
N THR A 124 21.26 -7.20 -8.15
CA THR A 124 22.73 -7.31 -7.97
C THR A 124 23.44 -5.94 -8.03
N PRO A 125 24.00 -5.38 -6.94
CA PRO A 125 24.40 -3.97 -6.88
C PRO A 125 25.51 -3.49 -7.84
N GLU A 126 25.27 -2.35 -8.52
CA GLU A 126 26.16 -1.66 -9.48
C GLU A 126 27.08 -0.63 -8.79
N VAL A 127 28.35 -1.03 -8.60
CA VAL A 127 29.37 -0.20 -7.95
C VAL A 127 29.66 1.13 -8.67
N GLU A 128 29.49 1.22 -10.00
CA GLU A 128 29.68 2.52 -10.68
C GLU A 128 28.55 3.51 -10.30
N THR A 129 27.28 3.06 -10.18
CA THR A 129 26.15 3.85 -9.67
C THR A 129 26.36 4.27 -8.20
N ILE A 130 26.63 3.31 -7.31
CA ILE A 130 26.82 3.56 -5.86
C ILE A 130 27.93 4.60 -5.59
N VAL A 131 28.98 4.62 -6.42
CA VAL A 131 30.09 5.56 -6.27
C VAL A 131 29.77 6.94 -6.86
N ASP A 132 29.00 7.01 -7.96
CA ASP A 132 28.60 8.29 -8.57
C ASP A 132 27.50 9.01 -7.76
N LEU A 133 26.78 8.33 -6.86
CA LEU A 133 25.87 8.92 -5.86
C LEU A 133 26.57 9.69 -4.71
N GLU A 134 27.90 9.60 -4.61
CA GLU A 134 28.74 10.17 -3.54
C GLU A 134 28.17 10.01 -2.09
N PRO A 135 27.76 8.81 -1.63
CA PRO A 135 27.18 8.62 -0.29
C PRO A 135 28.22 8.71 0.84
N ASP A 136 27.78 9.17 2.01
CA ASP A 136 28.55 9.20 3.25
C ASP A 136 28.66 7.82 3.90
N PHE A 137 27.66 6.97 3.68
CA PHE A 137 27.52 5.65 4.31
C PHE A 137 26.81 4.64 3.39
N VAL A 138 27.18 3.36 3.50
CA VAL A 138 26.48 2.24 2.85
C VAL A 138 26.11 1.19 3.90
N LEU A 139 24.83 0.86 3.97
CA LEU A 139 24.28 -0.27 4.73
C LEU A 139 24.24 -1.51 3.81
N ALA A 140 24.64 -2.67 4.33
CA ALA A 140 24.79 -3.87 3.52
C ALA A 140 24.46 -5.15 4.29
N ALA A 141 23.51 -5.94 3.78
CA ALA A 141 23.18 -7.24 4.32
C ALA A 141 24.37 -8.20 4.18
N ASN A 142 24.43 -9.23 5.03
CA ASN A 142 25.53 -10.20 5.05
C ASN A 142 25.81 -10.85 3.68
N VAL A 143 24.78 -10.95 2.83
CA VAL A 143 24.87 -11.43 1.44
C VAL A 143 25.91 -10.67 0.59
N ALA A 144 26.19 -9.40 0.88
CA ALA A 144 27.24 -8.60 0.24
C ALA A 144 28.64 -9.26 0.28
N LEU A 145 28.89 -10.15 1.26
CA LEU A 145 30.15 -10.87 1.44
C LEU A 145 30.35 -12.03 0.44
N PHE A 146 29.31 -12.46 -0.28
CA PHE A 146 29.42 -13.53 -1.27
C PHE A 146 29.77 -13.03 -2.68
N GLU A 147 29.52 -11.75 -2.99
CA GLU A 147 29.88 -11.14 -4.27
C GLU A 147 31.39 -10.81 -4.35
N GLU A 148 32.07 -11.33 -5.39
CA GLU A 148 33.53 -11.20 -5.51
C GLU A 148 33.94 -9.72 -5.71
N ASP A 149 34.68 -9.19 -4.74
CA ASP A 149 35.22 -7.82 -4.69
C ASP A 149 34.16 -6.68 -4.56
N LEU A 150 32.87 -6.93 -4.27
CA LEU A 150 31.81 -5.89 -4.16
C LEU A 150 32.14 -4.80 -3.12
N VAL A 151 32.05 -5.14 -1.82
CA VAL A 151 32.34 -4.22 -0.70
C VAL A 151 33.72 -3.57 -0.84
N ALA A 152 34.72 -4.35 -1.27
CA ALA A 152 36.10 -3.91 -1.40
C ALA A 152 36.33 -2.87 -2.54
N GLN A 153 35.44 -2.77 -3.53
CA GLN A 153 35.52 -1.73 -4.57
C GLN A 153 34.90 -0.42 -4.10
N ILE A 154 33.78 -0.47 -3.35
CA ILE A 154 33.15 0.68 -2.70
C ILE A 154 34.15 1.30 -1.69
N GLU A 155 34.81 0.47 -0.89
CA GLU A 155 35.88 0.89 0.02
C GLU A 155 37.15 1.44 -0.68
N GLU A 156 37.50 1.01 -1.91
CA GLU A 156 38.61 1.61 -2.68
C GLU A 156 38.25 2.98 -3.27
N ALA A 157 36.96 3.30 -3.46
CA ALA A 157 36.49 4.66 -3.74
C ALA A 157 36.64 5.57 -2.50
N GLY A 158 36.39 5.03 -1.30
CA GLY A 158 36.59 5.68 0.00
C GLY A 158 35.34 5.84 0.86
N ILE A 159 34.22 5.25 0.41
CA ILE A 159 32.93 5.19 1.11
C ILE A 159 33.01 4.10 2.20
N PRO A 160 32.49 4.32 3.42
CA PRO A 160 32.40 3.30 4.46
C PRO A 160 31.18 2.39 4.23
N VAL A 161 31.38 1.07 4.38
CA VAL A 161 30.33 0.05 4.18
C VAL A 161 30.18 -0.78 5.45
N TYR A 162 29.07 -0.65 6.18
CA TYR A 162 28.77 -1.52 7.32
C TYR A 162 28.03 -2.76 6.84
N VAL A 163 28.55 -3.93 7.21
CA VAL A 163 27.91 -5.20 6.89
C VAL A 163 27.15 -5.70 8.12
N LEU A 164 25.82 -5.73 8.03
CA LEU A 164 24.91 -6.27 9.04
C LEU A 164 25.26 -7.73 9.37
N ASP A 165 25.02 -8.12 10.63
CA ASP A 165 25.24 -9.50 11.06
C ASP A 165 24.17 -10.43 10.47
N GLU A 166 24.52 -11.72 10.36
CA GLU A 166 23.68 -12.73 9.71
C GLU A 166 22.49 -13.06 10.62
N ALA A 167 21.29 -12.58 10.29
CA ALA A 167 20.10 -12.86 11.09
C ALA A 167 19.66 -14.32 10.94
N ASN A 168 19.69 -15.05 12.06
CA ASN A 168 19.28 -16.46 12.16
C ASN A 168 18.11 -16.65 13.15
N SER A 169 17.59 -15.55 13.70
CA SER A 169 16.50 -15.48 14.68
C SER A 169 15.79 -14.12 14.57
N ILE A 170 14.65 -13.96 15.24
CA ILE A 170 14.00 -12.64 15.38
C ILE A 170 14.83 -11.70 16.28
N GLU A 171 15.48 -12.22 17.32
CA GLU A 171 16.40 -11.46 18.20
C GLU A 171 17.57 -10.83 17.38
N ASP A 172 18.06 -11.53 16.35
CA ASP A 172 19.08 -10.97 15.44
C ASP A 172 18.54 -9.88 14.49
N VAL A 173 17.22 -9.84 14.22
CA VAL A 173 16.59 -8.76 13.43
C VAL A 173 16.44 -7.51 14.29
N GLU A 174 16.04 -7.64 15.56
CA GLU A 174 16.06 -6.53 16.52
C GLU A 174 17.49 -5.97 16.70
N GLU A 175 18.53 -6.82 16.77
CA GLU A 175 19.93 -6.34 16.77
C GLU A 175 20.29 -5.56 15.49
N ASN A 176 19.73 -5.91 14.32
CA ASN A 176 19.95 -5.18 13.06
C ASN A 176 19.14 -3.87 12.95
N VAL A 177 17.92 -3.80 13.51
CA VAL A 177 17.15 -2.54 13.67
C VAL A 177 17.92 -1.57 14.55
N ALA A 178 18.37 -2.04 15.73
CA ALA A 178 19.17 -1.25 16.66
C ALA A 178 20.49 -0.77 16.04
N ALA A 179 21.19 -1.64 15.30
CA ALA A 179 22.41 -1.25 14.58
C ALA A 179 22.15 -0.19 13.50
N THR A 180 21.03 -0.29 12.79
CA THR A 180 20.64 0.67 11.74
C THR A 180 20.34 2.05 12.33
N GLY A 181 19.54 2.11 13.41
CA GLY A 181 19.30 3.34 14.16
C GLY A 181 20.57 3.98 14.72
N GLU A 182 21.48 3.20 15.31
CA GLU A 182 22.76 3.74 15.80
C GLU A 182 23.63 4.31 14.68
N LEU A 183 23.72 3.64 13.53
CA LEU A 183 24.52 4.08 12.39
C LEU A 183 23.92 5.31 11.68
N SER A 184 22.59 5.38 11.62
CA SER A 184 21.87 6.48 10.98
C SER A 184 21.70 7.71 11.88
N GLY A 185 21.71 7.53 13.20
CA GLY A 185 21.44 8.55 14.21
C GLY A 185 20.07 8.44 14.89
N GLU A 186 19.15 7.63 14.39
CA GLU A 186 17.78 7.52 14.91
C GLU A 186 17.64 6.44 16.00
N CYS A 187 18.34 6.63 17.10
CA CYS A 187 18.26 5.73 18.26
C CYS A 187 16.86 5.68 18.89
N GLU A 188 16.06 6.75 18.78
CA GLU A 188 14.73 6.83 19.42
C GLU A 188 13.69 6.09 18.56
N ARG A 189 13.59 6.40 17.26
CA ARG A 189 12.74 5.67 16.29
C ARG A 189 13.08 4.16 16.23
N ALA A 190 14.36 3.79 16.23
CA ALA A 190 14.77 2.37 16.24
C ALA A 190 14.46 1.66 17.57
N ALA A 191 14.45 2.38 18.70
CA ALA A 191 14.04 1.83 19.99
C ALA A 191 12.52 1.60 20.03
N LEU A 192 11.72 2.56 19.56
CA LEU A 192 10.27 2.42 19.41
C LEU A 192 9.92 1.24 18.50
N ARG A 193 10.56 1.15 17.31
CA ARG A 193 10.32 0.01 16.39
C ARG A 193 10.66 -1.34 17.03
N SER A 194 11.73 -1.42 17.83
CA SER A 194 12.08 -2.64 18.57
C SER A 194 11.10 -2.96 19.70
N GLU A 195 10.62 -1.95 20.43
CA GLU A 195 9.62 -2.14 21.50
C GLU A 195 8.28 -2.58 20.91
N TRP A 196 7.85 -1.98 19.79
CA TRP A 196 6.70 -2.42 18.98
C TRP A 196 6.84 -3.86 18.47
N MET A 197 7.99 -4.24 17.88
CA MET A 197 8.23 -5.64 17.46
C MET A 197 8.12 -6.61 18.63
N THR A 198 8.82 -6.34 19.73
CA THR A 198 8.82 -7.16 20.95
C THR A 198 7.41 -7.31 21.54
N ASP A 199 6.62 -6.23 21.62
CA ASP A 199 5.28 -6.27 22.23
C ASP A 199 4.23 -6.85 21.27
N ARG A 200 4.29 -6.62 19.95
CA ARG A 200 3.41 -7.27 18.95
C ARG A 200 3.57 -8.78 18.97
N LEU A 201 4.82 -9.25 18.91
CA LEU A 201 5.14 -10.67 19.04
C LEU A 201 4.75 -11.22 20.40
N SER A 202 4.95 -10.46 21.49
CA SER A 202 4.49 -10.87 22.82
C SER A 202 2.97 -11.05 22.89
N ILE A 203 2.18 -10.20 22.24
CA ILE A 203 0.71 -10.34 22.18
C ILE A 203 0.34 -11.65 21.47
N LEU A 204 0.90 -11.88 20.28
CA LEU A 204 0.63 -13.07 19.46
C LEU A 204 1.09 -14.37 20.14
N GLU A 205 2.31 -14.43 20.69
CA GLU A 205 2.83 -15.57 21.45
C GLU A 205 1.94 -15.92 22.65
N ASN A 206 1.48 -14.92 23.42
CA ASN A 206 0.64 -15.15 24.60
C ASN A 206 -0.76 -15.66 24.23
N ALA A 207 -1.25 -15.42 23.02
CA ALA A 207 -2.53 -15.94 22.53
C ALA A 207 -2.44 -17.45 22.23
N VAL A 208 -1.34 -17.92 21.65
CA VAL A 208 -1.15 -19.33 21.27
C VAL A 208 -0.58 -20.23 22.39
N ASP A 209 -0.02 -19.69 23.48
CA ASP A 209 0.69 -20.42 24.57
C ASP A 209 -0.14 -21.52 25.30
N ASP A 210 -1.48 -21.55 25.20
CA ASP A 210 -2.36 -22.57 25.82
C ASP A 210 -3.12 -23.45 24.79
N GLU A 211 -2.87 -23.30 23.47
CA GLU A 211 -3.56 -24.01 22.37
C GLU A 211 -2.84 -25.30 21.86
N ASP A 212 -3.41 -25.97 20.83
CA ASP A 212 -2.83 -27.19 20.20
C ASP A 212 -1.85 -26.79 19.06
N GLU A 213 -0.53 -26.82 19.33
CA GLU A 213 0.60 -26.57 18.41
C GLU A 213 0.66 -27.58 17.23
N PRO A 214 0.27 -27.22 15.98
CA PRO A 214 0.22 -28.16 14.85
C PRO A 214 1.55 -28.22 14.09
N LEU A 215 1.77 -29.32 13.35
CA LEU A 215 2.99 -29.51 12.57
C LEU A 215 2.96 -28.77 11.22
N ALA A 216 3.80 -27.75 11.05
CA ALA A 216 3.95 -26.98 9.82
C ALA A 216 5.18 -27.38 8.97
N TYR A 217 5.13 -27.13 7.66
CA TYR A 217 6.24 -27.37 6.72
C TYR A 217 6.33 -26.24 5.69
N TYR A 218 7.54 -25.69 5.48
CA TYR A 218 7.83 -24.63 4.51
C TYR A 218 8.65 -25.15 3.32
N PRO A 219 8.10 -25.22 2.09
CA PRO A 219 8.76 -25.84 0.93
C PRO A 219 9.35 -24.81 -0.06
N THR A 220 10.68 -24.82 -0.25
CA THR A 220 11.37 -24.00 -1.28
C THR A 220 11.25 -24.53 -2.72
N GLY A 221 10.38 -25.51 -2.98
CA GLY A 221 10.21 -26.17 -4.28
C GLY A 221 11.36 -27.08 -4.77
N ASP A 222 12.61 -26.78 -4.42
CA ASP A 222 13.79 -27.56 -4.83
C ASP A 222 14.13 -28.73 -3.87
N GLY A 223 13.57 -28.70 -2.66
CA GLY A 223 13.75 -29.70 -1.61
C GLY A 223 14.52 -29.22 -0.38
N PHE A 224 14.76 -27.92 -0.23
CA PHE A 224 15.20 -27.31 1.02
C PHE A 224 14.01 -26.88 1.91
N THR A 225 14.32 -26.60 3.18
CA THR A 225 13.42 -26.07 4.21
C THR A 225 14.26 -25.21 5.18
N PRO A 226 13.69 -24.16 5.80
CA PRO A 226 14.27 -23.54 6.99
C PRO A 226 14.24 -24.56 8.15
N GLY A 227 15.22 -24.46 9.06
CA GLY A 227 15.43 -25.36 10.20
C GLY A 227 15.78 -24.58 11.46
N THR A 228 16.23 -25.26 12.52
CA THR A 228 16.66 -24.54 13.75
C THR A 228 17.85 -23.66 13.44
N ASP A 229 17.98 -22.48 14.05
CA ASP A 229 18.94 -21.44 13.63
C ASP A 229 18.56 -20.85 12.23
N THR A 230 17.30 -20.46 12.01
CA THR A 230 16.83 -19.57 10.91
C THR A 230 15.63 -18.73 11.38
N PHE A 231 15.50 -17.46 10.99
CA PHE A 231 14.38 -16.62 11.46
C PHE A 231 13.00 -17.12 10.99
N GLN A 232 12.92 -17.82 9.86
CA GLN A 232 11.70 -18.50 9.40
C GLN A 232 11.29 -19.68 10.30
N HIS A 233 12.17 -20.19 11.18
CA HIS A 233 11.77 -21.12 12.23
C HIS A 233 11.16 -20.40 13.42
N ASP A 234 11.76 -19.28 13.83
CA ASP A 234 11.26 -18.43 14.92
C ASP A 234 9.87 -17.89 14.58
N VAL A 235 9.64 -17.41 13.34
CA VAL A 235 8.31 -17.02 12.84
C VAL A 235 7.29 -18.16 13.01
N LEU A 236 7.66 -19.40 12.66
CA LEU A 236 6.78 -20.56 12.85
C LEU A 236 6.57 -20.88 14.35
N GLU A 237 7.58 -20.76 15.21
CA GLU A 237 7.45 -21.03 16.65
C GLU A 237 6.58 -19.96 17.36
N ALA A 238 6.78 -18.68 17.05
CA ALA A 238 5.96 -17.55 17.53
C ALA A 238 4.49 -17.66 17.06
N SER A 239 4.26 -18.19 15.85
CA SER A 239 2.92 -18.51 15.33
C SER A 239 2.26 -19.74 16.00
N GLY A 240 2.93 -20.35 16.98
CA GLY A 240 2.44 -21.55 17.67
C GLY A 240 2.50 -22.82 16.82
N LEU A 241 3.50 -22.98 15.94
CA LEU A 241 3.62 -24.11 14.99
C LEU A 241 4.92 -24.91 15.20
N GLU A 242 4.84 -26.24 15.34
CA GLU A 242 6.06 -27.08 15.40
C GLU A 242 6.62 -27.27 13.98
N ASN A 243 7.87 -26.91 13.74
CA ASN A 243 8.51 -27.02 12.41
C ASN A 243 8.91 -28.48 12.07
N VAL A 244 8.48 -28.99 10.90
CA VAL A 244 8.90 -30.31 10.36
C VAL A 244 10.44 -30.48 10.33
N ALA A 245 11.19 -29.42 10.09
CA ALA A 245 12.65 -29.45 10.04
C ALA A 245 13.30 -29.67 11.42
N GLU A 246 12.74 -29.09 12.49
CA GLU A 246 13.19 -29.34 13.87
C GLU A 246 12.96 -30.81 14.24
N ARG A 247 11.75 -31.34 13.98
CA ARG A 247 11.44 -32.77 14.11
C ARG A 247 12.38 -33.67 13.28
N ALA A 248 12.98 -33.16 12.20
CA ALA A 248 13.90 -33.88 11.32
C ALA A 248 15.39 -33.80 11.73
N GLU A 249 15.74 -33.10 12.83
CA GLU A 249 17.10 -32.78 13.27
C GLU A 249 17.89 -31.94 12.21
N ILE A 250 17.25 -30.92 11.61
CA ILE A 250 17.86 -29.98 10.64
C ILE A 250 18.23 -28.66 11.33
N GLU A 251 19.53 -28.33 11.30
CA GLU A 251 20.13 -27.06 11.70
C GLU A 251 20.42 -26.22 10.43
N GLY A 252 19.94 -24.97 10.38
CA GLY A 252 20.00 -24.06 9.22
C GLY A 252 19.14 -24.48 8.02
N TRP A 253 19.28 -23.77 6.89
CA TRP A 253 18.69 -24.18 5.61
C TRP A 253 19.21 -25.56 5.14
N GLY A 254 18.33 -26.56 5.01
CA GLY A 254 18.74 -27.96 4.78
C GLY A 254 17.87 -28.78 3.81
N GLU A 255 18.49 -29.75 3.13
CA GLU A 255 17.80 -30.72 2.24
C GLU A 255 16.86 -31.63 3.04
N ILE A 256 15.55 -31.62 2.73
CA ILE A 256 14.56 -32.55 3.28
C ILE A 256 13.90 -33.39 2.17
N SER A 257 13.99 -34.71 2.29
CA SER A 257 13.35 -35.61 1.32
C SER A 257 11.85 -35.71 1.55
N SER A 258 11.04 -35.76 0.49
CA SER A 258 9.58 -35.90 0.58
C SER A 258 9.12 -37.14 1.36
N GLU A 259 9.90 -38.24 1.37
CA GLU A 259 9.59 -39.42 2.21
C GLU A 259 9.84 -39.20 3.73
N VAL A 260 10.52 -38.13 4.12
CA VAL A 260 10.61 -37.66 5.51
C VAL A 260 9.39 -36.79 5.83
N VAL A 261 9.05 -35.79 4.99
CA VAL A 261 7.85 -34.96 5.22
C VAL A 261 6.58 -35.81 5.34
N VAL A 262 6.39 -36.77 4.42
CA VAL A 262 5.25 -37.74 4.45
C VAL A 262 5.34 -38.76 5.60
N ALA A 263 6.48 -38.88 6.28
CA ALA A 263 6.63 -39.69 7.48
C ALA A 263 6.44 -38.90 8.80
N HIS A 264 6.56 -37.58 8.74
CA HIS A 264 6.22 -36.65 9.82
C HIS A 264 4.74 -36.24 9.77
N ASP A 265 4.15 -36.21 8.56
CA ASP A 265 2.71 -36.01 8.29
C ASP A 265 2.22 -34.63 8.78
N PRO A 266 2.72 -33.52 8.17
CA PRO A 266 2.34 -32.17 8.57
C PRO A 266 0.84 -31.91 8.43
N GLU A 267 0.36 -31.07 9.34
CA GLU A 267 -1.02 -30.64 9.47
C GLU A 267 -1.24 -29.30 8.75
N TRP A 268 -0.19 -28.50 8.56
CA TRP A 268 -0.17 -27.29 7.71
C TRP A 268 1.03 -27.29 6.74
N ILE A 269 0.88 -26.56 5.63
CA ILE A 269 1.99 -26.15 4.77
C ILE A 269 1.93 -24.62 4.64
N VAL A 270 3.03 -23.96 5.02
CA VAL A 270 3.23 -22.51 4.84
C VAL A 270 4.09 -22.35 3.59
N TYR A 271 3.77 -21.40 2.71
CA TYR A 271 4.50 -21.21 1.45
C TYR A 271 4.42 -19.75 0.99
N PRO A 272 5.37 -19.26 0.18
CA PRO A 272 5.32 -17.88 -0.28
C PRO A 272 4.19 -17.62 -1.28
N ASP A 273 3.60 -16.45 -1.15
CA ASP A 273 2.47 -15.88 -1.89
C ASP A 273 2.64 -15.79 -3.43
N TRP A 274 3.86 -15.55 -3.95
CA TRP A 274 4.11 -15.51 -5.41
C TRP A 274 3.77 -16.80 -6.17
N ALA A 275 3.42 -17.88 -5.47
CA ALA A 275 3.04 -19.16 -6.03
C ALA A 275 1.54 -19.45 -5.84
N ASP A 276 0.81 -19.74 -6.92
CA ASP A 276 -0.63 -20.09 -6.90
C ASP A 276 -0.99 -21.34 -6.05
N ASP A 277 0.01 -22.13 -5.67
CA ASP A 277 -0.08 -23.47 -5.08
C ASP A 277 1.20 -23.72 -4.24
N PRO A 278 1.13 -24.42 -3.09
CA PRO A 278 2.33 -24.81 -2.35
C PRO A 278 3.29 -25.63 -3.21
N GLN A 279 4.58 -25.27 -3.20
CA GLN A 279 5.59 -25.86 -4.10
C GLN A 279 6.03 -27.26 -3.67
N VAL A 280 5.12 -28.24 -3.72
CA VAL A 280 5.30 -29.62 -3.23
C VAL A 280 5.09 -30.70 -4.32
N PRO A 281 5.84 -31.83 -4.29
CA PRO A 281 5.62 -32.93 -5.25
C PRO A 281 4.40 -33.81 -4.91
N ASP A 282 3.79 -34.47 -5.91
CA ASP A 282 2.58 -35.34 -5.86
C ASP A 282 2.56 -36.46 -4.78
N VAL A 283 3.66 -36.65 -4.05
CA VAL A 283 3.76 -37.61 -2.95
C VAL A 283 3.28 -36.99 -1.63
N LEU A 284 3.19 -35.65 -1.54
CA LEU A 284 2.64 -34.91 -0.40
C LEU A 284 1.11 -34.86 -0.40
N ASP A 285 0.41 -35.24 -1.49
CA ASP A 285 -1.02 -35.61 -1.50
C ASP A 285 -1.42 -36.58 -0.35
N ALA A 286 -0.44 -37.30 0.18
CA ALA A 286 -0.59 -38.27 1.25
C ALA A 286 -0.59 -37.67 2.68
N THR A 287 -0.19 -36.41 2.88
CA THR A 287 -0.16 -35.75 4.20
C THR A 287 -1.54 -35.27 4.65
N THR A 288 -1.64 -34.89 5.92
CA THR A 288 -2.83 -34.29 6.51
C THR A 288 -3.12 -32.91 5.92
N ALA A 289 -2.11 -32.03 5.79
CA ALA A 289 -2.23 -30.69 5.21
C ALA A 289 -2.99 -30.66 3.85
N ILE A 290 -2.46 -31.36 2.84
CA ILE A 290 -3.06 -31.41 1.48
C ILE A 290 -4.41 -32.16 1.47
N GLN A 291 -4.68 -33.06 2.41
CA GLN A 291 -5.98 -33.74 2.52
C GLN A 291 -7.06 -32.94 3.26
N ALA A 292 -6.65 -31.94 4.04
CA ALA A 292 -7.54 -31.03 4.75
C ALA A 292 -7.76 -29.71 4.01
N ASN A 293 -6.86 -29.35 3.07
CA ASN A 293 -6.71 -28.02 2.47
C ASN A 293 -6.15 -26.98 3.48
N ASN A 294 -5.30 -27.44 4.39
CA ASN A 294 -4.59 -26.63 5.37
C ASN A 294 -3.27 -26.16 4.75
N THR A 295 -3.35 -25.08 3.98
CA THR A 295 -2.27 -24.48 3.20
C THR A 295 -2.41 -22.97 3.28
N VAL A 296 -1.40 -22.27 3.76
CA VAL A 296 -1.42 -20.81 3.96
C VAL A 296 -0.28 -20.17 3.16
N ALA A 297 -0.66 -19.21 2.32
CA ALA A 297 0.28 -18.32 1.65
C ALA A 297 0.70 -17.24 2.66
N VAL A 298 1.94 -16.76 2.56
CA VAL A 298 2.50 -15.67 3.36
C VAL A 298 3.42 -14.84 2.48
N ASP A 299 3.56 -13.55 2.77
CA ASP A 299 4.40 -12.61 2.01
C ASP A 299 5.86 -13.10 1.87
N ASP A 300 6.35 -13.28 0.62
CA ASP A 300 7.73 -13.72 0.33
C ASP A 300 8.77 -12.64 0.63
N ASN A 301 8.41 -11.37 0.65
CA ASN A 301 9.30 -10.27 0.99
C ASN A 301 9.67 -10.35 2.49
N ALA A 302 8.71 -10.22 3.40
CA ALA A 302 8.89 -10.45 4.83
C ALA A 302 9.48 -11.84 5.13
N MET A 303 9.03 -12.92 4.48
CA MET A 303 9.62 -14.26 4.72
C MET A 303 11.06 -14.43 4.19
N SER A 304 11.55 -13.56 3.31
CA SER A 304 12.93 -13.62 2.78
C SER A 304 13.85 -12.50 3.27
N GLN A 305 13.30 -11.41 3.81
CA GLN A 305 14.01 -10.21 4.25
C GLN A 305 14.06 -10.12 5.78
N PRO A 306 15.25 -10.11 6.41
CA PRO A 306 15.39 -10.05 7.87
C PRO A 306 15.21 -8.62 8.40
N ALA A 307 13.97 -8.13 8.39
CA ALA A 307 13.54 -6.77 8.74
C ALA A 307 12.21 -6.81 9.54
N PRO A 308 11.67 -5.68 10.06
CA PRO A 308 10.55 -5.69 11.01
C PRO A 308 9.27 -6.39 10.57
N ASP A 309 8.96 -6.35 9.28
CA ASP A 309 7.71 -6.82 8.67
C ASP A 309 7.45 -8.33 8.85
N ILE A 310 8.47 -9.09 9.29
CA ILE A 310 8.33 -10.48 9.75
C ILE A 310 7.27 -10.68 10.85
N VAL A 311 6.90 -9.63 11.59
CA VAL A 311 5.84 -9.71 12.60
C VAL A 311 4.46 -9.89 11.98
N PHE A 312 4.18 -9.30 10.82
CA PHE A 312 2.91 -9.48 10.11
C PHE A 312 2.74 -10.92 9.61
N VAL A 313 3.84 -11.57 9.21
CA VAL A 313 3.79 -13.01 8.85
C VAL A 313 3.49 -13.91 10.06
N VAL A 314 3.92 -13.52 11.29
CA VAL A 314 3.48 -14.23 12.50
C VAL A 314 1.99 -14.04 12.72
N GLU A 315 1.48 -12.84 12.46
CA GLU A 315 0.08 -12.46 12.59
C GLU A 315 -0.83 -13.21 11.60
N ASP A 316 -0.50 -13.20 10.30
CA ASP A 316 -1.17 -13.99 9.24
C ASP A 316 -1.36 -15.45 9.63
N LEU A 317 -0.30 -16.04 10.20
CA LEU A 317 -0.27 -17.44 10.62
C LEU A 317 -1.11 -17.66 11.88
N VAL A 318 -1.11 -16.73 12.84
CA VAL A 318 -1.97 -16.79 14.03
C VAL A 318 -3.44 -16.61 13.67
N ALA A 319 -3.79 -15.62 12.85
CA ALA A 319 -5.15 -15.41 12.34
C ALA A 319 -5.65 -16.61 11.52
N THR A 320 -4.85 -17.13 10.58
CA THR A 320 -5.24 -18.27 9.73
C THR A 320 -5.38 -19.59 10.50
N ILE A 321 -4.50 -19.85 11.47
CA ILE A 321 -4.36 -21.18 12.09
C ILE A 321 -5.05 -21.25 13.46
N HIS A 322 -5.08 -20.14 14.20
CA HIS A 322 -5.63 -20.03 15.55
C HIS A 322 -6.65 -18.86 15.68
N PRO A 323 -7.66 -18.70 14.80
CA PRO A 323 -8.54 -17.53 14.78
C PRO A 323 -9.31 -17.31 16.10
N ASP A 324 -9.79 -18.38 16.76
CA ASP A 324 -10.43 -18.31 18.10
C ASP A 324 -9.51 -17.65 19.18
N ALA A 325 -8.21 -17.47 18.92
CA ALA A 325 -7.24 -16.78 19.77
C ALA A 325 -6.83 -15.39 19.22
N TYR A 326 -6.76 -15.21 17.89
CA TYR A 326 -6.56 -13.90 17.25
C TYR A 326 -7.72 -12.91 17.54
N ASP A 327 -8.95 -13.43 17.61
CA ASP A 327 -10.15 -12.75 18.12
C ASP A 327 -9.95 -12.11 19.53
N GLU A 328 -8.99 -12.59 20.33
CA GLU A 328 -8.66 -12.02 21.65
C GLU A 328 -7.45 -11.04 21.62
N THR A 329 -6.80 -10.81 20.47
CA THR A 329 -5.62 -9.92 20.31
C THR A 329 -5.83 -8.69 19.43
N GLU A 330 -6.69 -8.75 18.39
CA GLU A 330 -6.99 -7.67 17.42
C GLU A 330 -6.93 -6.23 18.03
N GLY A 331 -7.73 -5.96 19.06
CA GLY A 331 -7.81 -4.64 19.70
C GLY A 331 -6.69 -4.29 20.69
N ASP A 332 -5.80 -5.23 21.04
CA ASP A 332 -4.54 -4.94 21.74
C ASP A 332 -3.40 -4.71 20.70
N LEU A 333 -3.54 -5.17 19.45
CA LEU A 333 -2.61 -4.96 18.33
C LEU A 333 -2.80 -3.59 17.68
N ALA A 334 -4.02 -3.23 17.29
CA ALA A 334 -4.32 -1.91 16.73
C ALA A 334 -3.95 -0.75 17.69
N ALA A 335 -4.11 -0.97 19.00
CA ALA A 335 -3.70 -0.02 20.04
C ALA A 335 -2.17 0.01 20.30
N LEU A 336 -1.40 -0.87 19.67
CA LEU A 336 0.06 -0.83 19.61
C LEU A 336 0.54 -0.02 18.39
N ASP A 337 -0.21 -0.10 17.29
CA ASP A 337 0.06 0.66 16.06
C ASP A 337 -0.27 2.15 16.24
N GLU A 338 -1.48 2.47 16.76
CA GLU A 338 -1.87 3.82 17.21
C GLU A 338 -0.80 4.43 18.13
N ALA A 339 -0.24 3.64 19.05
CA ALA A 339 0.78 4.10 20.00
C ALA A 339 2.18 4.25 19.39
N LEU A 340 2.53 3.51 18.33
CA LEU A 340 3.78 3.71 17.61
C LEU A 340 3.72 5.00 16.78
N GLU A 341 2.58 5.26 16.13
CA GLU A 341 2.33 6.48 15.36
C GLU A 341 2.40 7.73 16.25
N ASP A 342 1.66 7.74 17.38
CA ASP A 342 1.63 8.81 18.40
C ASP A 342 3.05 9.17 18.93
N ASP A 343 3.90 8.17 19.20
CA ASP A 343 5.27 8.36 19.68
C ASP A 343 6.28 8.71 18.53
N LEU A 344 5.99 8.37 17.26
CA LEU A 344 6.80 8.78 16.11
C LEU A 344 6.50 10.23 15.68
N GLU A 345 5.22 10.64 15.57
CA GLU A 345 4.83 12.03 15.37
C GLU A 345 5.45 12.95 16.43
N ALA A 346 5.46 12.48 17.69
CA ALA A 346 6.04 13.22 18.81
C ALA A 346 7.56 13.43 18.70
N ILE A 347 8.28 12.59 17.93
CA ILE A 347 9.70 12.81 17.59
C ILE A 347 9.82 13.88 16.51
N ASP A 348 9.09 13.73 15.41
CA ASP A 348 9.29 14.58 14.22
C ASP A 348 8.79 16.01 14.47
N GLY A 349 7.64 16.15 15.14
CA GLY A 349 7.14 17.42 15.66
C GLY A 349 8.02 18.07 16.74
N SER A 350 9.08 17.40 17.22
CA SER A 350 10.05 17.97 18.15
C SER A 350 11.25 18.64 17.47
N ASP A 351 11.73 18.12 16.33
CA ASP A 351 12.94 18.61 15.66
C ASP A 351 12.70 19.96 14.94
N GLU A 352 11.45 20.20 14.50
CA GLU A 352 10.92 21.49 14.03
C GLU A 352 11.09 22.67 15.03
N THR A 353 11.56 22.42 16.26
CA THR A 353 11.64 23.44 17.31
C THR A 353 13.05 23.97 17.66
N ASP A 354 14.17 23.33 17.25
CA ASP A 354 15.53 23.65 17.79
C ASP A 354 16.52 24.38 16.84
N ASP A 355 16.06 25.25 15.91
CA ASP A 355 16.93 26.29 15.31
C ASP A 355 16.46 27.75 15.58
N SER A 356 16.52 28.19 16.85
CA SER A 356 16.35 29.62 17.18
C SER A 356 17.19 30.17 18.38
N ASP A 357 18.52 30.21 18.18
CA ASP A 357 19.55 31.13 18.77
C ASP A 357 19.33 31.74 20.21
N ASP A 358 20.00 31.14 21.22
CA ASP A 358 20.20 31.57 22.63
C ASP A 358 20.31 33.09 22.95
N GLU A 359 19.36 33.67 23.70
CA GLU A 359 19.68 34.65 24.77
C GLU A 359 18.80 34.52 26.05
N GLN A 360 19.46 34.26 27.18
CA GLN A 360 18.89 34.11 28.54
C GLN A 360 18.06 35.30 29.10
N ASP A 361 17.03 35.01 29.91
CA ASP A 361 16.92 35.60 31.27
C ASP A 361 16.05 34.72 32.23
N GLU A 362 16.51 34.46 33.46
CA GLU A 362 15.73 33.73 34.49
C GLU A 362 14.69 34.65 35.19
N THR A 363 13.44 34.20 35.37
CA THR A 363 12.76 34.24 36.70
C THR A 363 11.43 33.47 36.72
N GLY A 364 11.27 32.54 37.68
CA GLY A 364 10.04 31.74 37.85
C GLY A 364 9.07 32.24 38.95
N ASP A 365 8.41 31.27 39.61
CA ASP A 365 7.29 31.33 40.58
C ASP A 365 5.86 31.34 39.96
N ASP A 366 5.29 30.15 39.78
CA ASP A 366 4.15 29.62 40.59
C ASP A 366 2.80 30.39 40.57
N ASP A 367 1.82 29.91 39.78
CA ASP A 367 0.45 29.56 40.21
C ASP A 367 -0.31 28.83 39.06
N SER A 368 -1.31 28.01 39.41
CA SER A 368 -2.15 27.18 38.52
C SER A 368 -3.42 27.88 38.00
N ASP A 369 -4.04 27.34 36.94
CA ASP A 369 -5.50 27.16 36.84
C ASP A 369 -5.82 25.95 35.90
N ASP A 370 -7.02 25.35 36.04
CA ASP A 370 -7.48 24.18 35.25
C ASP A 370 -8.32 24.62 34.02
N GLU A 371 -7.81 24.41 32.81
CA GLU A 371 -8.53 24.38 31.51
C GLU A 371 -7.88 23.16 30.79
N GLN A 372 -8.54 22.04 30.45
CA GLN A 372 -9.90 21.78 29.99
C GLN A 372 -10.10 22.29 28.55
N GLU A 373 -9.22 21.85 27.65
CA GLU A 373 -9.64 21.46 26.31
C GLU A 373 -10.65 20.30 26.46
N GLU A 374 -11.86 20.51 25.95
CA GLU A 374 -12.75 19.44 25.49
C GLU A 374 -12.50 19.38 23.97
N THR A 375 -12.28 18.19 23.41
CA THR A 375 -12.27 18.00 21.95
C THR A 375 -13.71 18.21 21.48
N ASP A 376 -13.97 19.37 20.87
CA ASP A 376 -15.21 19.62 20.16
C ASP A 376 -15.03 19.02 18.74
N ASP A 377 -15.55 17.81 18.54
CA ASP A 377 -15.68 17.19 17.22
C ASP A 377 -16.71 18.01 16.40
N ASP A 378 -16.23 18.98 15.62
CA ASP A 378 -17.01 19.79 14.67
C ASP A 378 -16.53 19.49 13.22
N ALA A 379 -16.58 18.20 12.83
CA ALA A 379 -16.47 17.73 11.45
C ALA A 379 -17.73 18.16 10.66
N ASP A 380 -17.78 19.44 10.31
CA ASP A 380 -18.90 20.12 9.65
C ASP A 380 -18.47 21.53 9.14
N THR A 381 -17.17 21.75 8.88
CA THR A 381 -16.62 23.08 8.52
C THR A 381 -15.51 23.01 7.46
N VAL A 382 -15.83 23.33 6.21
CA VAL A 382 -14.85 23.52 5.12
C VAL A 382 -13.82 24.59 5.52
N PRO A 383 -12.50 24.37 5.31
CA PRO A 383 -11.46 25.31 5.75
C PRO A 383 -11.54 26.70 5.09
N ASP A 384 -11.15 27.74 5.85
CA ASP A 384 -10.96 29.13 5.35
C ASP A 384 -9.72 29.18 4.40
N LEU A 385 -9.88 28.78 3.13
CA LEU A 385 -8.79 28.70 2.13
C LEU A 385 -8.10 30.07 1.87
N GLU A 386 -6.76 30.12 1.80
CA GLU A 386 -5.97 31.38 1.76
C GLU A 386 -5.31 31.69 0.40
N CYS A 387 -6.11 32.08 -0.61
CA CYS A 387 -5.65 32.55 -1.93
C CYS A 387 -4.91 33.93 -1.95
N GLU A 388 -4.01 34.26 -1.01
CA GLU A 388 -3.16 35.48 -1.06
C GLU A 388 -1.75 35.20 -1.63
N PHE A 389 -1.56 35.41 -2.94
CA PHE A 389 -0.23 35.29 -3.58
C PHE A 389 0.79 36.36 -3.10
N PRO A 390 2.09 36.02 -2.90
CA PRO A 390 2.73 34.75 -3.25
C PRO A 390 2.33 33.61 -2.31
N LEU A 391 1.95 32.47 -2.91
CA LEU A 391 1.53 31.26 -2.22
C LEU A 391 2.72 30.29 -2.16
N GLU A 392 2.91 29.65 -1.00
CA GLU A 392 3.87 28.58 -0.76
C GLU A 392 3.07 27.37 -0.27
N ARG A 393 3.11 26.25 -1.00
CA ARG A 393 2.37 25.00 -0.71
C ARG A 393 3.31 23.81 -0.98
N THR A 394 3.31 22.82 -0.08
CA THR A 394 4.06 21.57 -0.29
C THR A 394 3.20 20.59 -1.08
N ASP A 395 3.83 19.89 -2.02
CA ASP A 395 3.22 18.86 -2.88
C ASP A 395 3.57 17.43 -2.41
N ALA A 396 2.99 16.41 -3.05
CA ALA A 396 3.16 14.99 -2.69
C ALA A 396 4.60 14.45 -2.78
N ARG A 397 5.59 15.26 -3.19
CA ARG A 397 7.03 14.93 -3.17
C ARG A 397 7.75 15.50 -1.95
N GLY A 398 7.01 16.16 -1.05
CA GLY A 398 7.58 17.00 -0.01
C GLY A 398 8.14 18.33 -0.53
N GLU A 399 7.92 18.70 -1.80
CA GLU A 399 8.48 19.93 -2.38
C GLU A 399 7.58 21.14 -2.14
N THR A 400 8.11 22.17 -1.47
CA THR A 400 7.41 23.47 -1.36
C THR A 400 7.50 24.28 -2.66
N ILE A 401 6.40 24.28 -3.41
CA ILE A 401 6.19 25.07 -4.62
C ILE A 401 5.82 26.51 -4.27
N THR A 402 6.46 27.49 -4.93
CA THR A 402 6.15 28.92 -4.76
C THR A 402 5.50 29.51 -6.02
N LEU A 403 4.24 29.92 -5.93
CA LEU A 403 3.55 30.69 -6.97
C LEU A 403 3.60 32.19 -6.61
N GLU A 404 4.39 32.99 -7.35
CA GLU A 404 4.59 34.42 -7.02
C GLU A 404 3.44 35.36 -7.47
N GLU A 405 2.68 34.97 -8.49
CA GLU A 405 1.46 35.62 -8.98
C GLU A 405 0.46 34.50 -9.40
N GLU A 406 -0.84 34.78 -9.38
CA GLU A 406 -1.93 33.87 -9.80
C GLU A 406 -1.71 33.34 -11.24
N PRO A 407 -1.86 32.03 -11.52
CA PRO A 407 -1.49 31.45 -12.82
C PRO A 407 -2.48 31.79 -13.96
N ASP A 408 -1.94 32.27 -15.08
CA ASP A 408 -2.67 32.69 -16.30
C ASP A 408 -2.73 31.52 -17.34
N ARG A 409 -1.94 30.45 -17.16
CA ARG A 409 -1.62 29.42 -18.18
C ARG A 409 -1.34 28.04 -17.54
N ILE A 410 -2.40 27.38 -17.08
CA ILE A 410 -2.32 26.08 -16.40
C ILE A 410 -2.20 24.94 -17.42
N VAL A 411 -1.38 23.93 -17.14
CA VAL A 411 -1.42 22.61 -17.82
C VAL A 411 -1.78 21.54 -16.82
N THR A 412 -2.62 20.59 -17.20
CA THR A 412 -2.99 19.42 -16.39
C THR A 412 -2.38 18.18 -17.03
N LEU A 413 -1.62 17.35 -16.30
CA LEU A 413 -0.83 16.27 -16.92
C LEU A 413 -1.68 15.06 -17.35
N TYR A 414 -2.60 14.63 -16.50
CA TYR A 414 -3.40 13.40 -16.67
C TYR A 414 -4.91 13.72 -16.81
N PRO A 415 -5.76 12.74 -17.18
CA PRO A 415 -7.20 12.94 -17.31
C PRO A 415 -7.88 13.46 -16.04
N GLY A 416 -7.57 12.86 -14.87
CA GLY A 416 -8.17 13.24 -13.59
C GLY A 416 -7.85 14.68 -13.19
N ASP A 417 -6.59 15.09 -13.33
CA ASP A 417 -6.12 16.47 -13.16
C ASP A 417 -6.95 17.46 -13.99
N ALA A 418 -7.32 17.07 -15.21
CA ALA A 418 -8.13 17.89 -16.10
C ALA A 418 -9.62 17.89 -15.71
N GLN A 419 -10.15 16.75 -15.25
CA GLN A 419 -11.53 16.65 -14.75
C GLN A 419 -11.71 17.50 -13.47
N LEU A 420 -10.79 17.38 -12.51
CA LEU A 420 -10.70 18.18 -11.29
C LEU A 420 -10.60 19.68 -11.62
N ALA A 421 -9.70 20.08 -12.52
CA ALA A 421 -9.56 21.46 -12.98
C ALA A 421 -10.85 22.03 -13.61
N PHE A 422 -11.56 21.25 -14.42
CA PHE A 422 -12.85 21.66 -15.00
C PHE A 422 -13.96 21.74 -13.94
N GLN A 423 -13.92 20.95 -12.87
CA GLN A 423 -14.94 20.94 -11.81
C GLN A 423 -14.73 22.03 -10.75
N VAL A 424 -13.49 22.42 -10.46
CA VAL A 424 -13.17 23.66 -9.73
C VAL A 424 -13.53 24.89 -10.60
N GLY A 425 -13.39 24.77 -11.92
CA GLY A 425 -13.82 25.78 -12.89
C GLY A 425 -12.69 26.69 -13.38
N ILE A 426 -11.53 26.09 -13.65
CA ILE A 426 -10.34 26.77 -14.21
C ILE A 426 -10.08 26.39 -15.68
N GLU A 427 -11.07 25.80 -16.37
CA GLU A 427 -10.96 25.27 -17.73
C GLU A 427 -10.59 26.33 -18.78
N ASP A 428 -11.02 27.59 -18.57
CA ASP A 428 -10.69 28.74 -19.43
C ASP A 428 -9.21 29.19 -19.27
N ARG A 429 -8.54 28.73 -18.19
CA ARG A 429 -7.09 28.90 -17.92
C ARG A 429 -6.24 27.67 -18.24
N VAL A 430 -6.85 26.49 -18.44
CA VAL A 430 -6.14 25.29 -18.93
C VAL A 430 -5.75 25.50 -20.40
N VAL A 431 -4.45 25.42 -20.70
CA VAL A 431 -3.89 25.64 -22.06
C VAL A 431 -3.45 24.35 -22.74
N GLY A 432 -3.26 23.28 -21.97
CA GLY A 432 -2.97 21.93 -22.46
C GLY A 432 -3.34 20.85 -21.45
N MET A 433 -3.77 19.70 -21.97
CA MET A 433 -4.28 18.54 -21.24
C MET A 433 -4.29 17.30 -22.16
N PRO A 434 -4.46 16.07 -21.66
CA PRO A 434 -4.77 14.92 -22.52
C PRO A 434 -6.14 15.07 -23.20
N ILE A 435 -6.21 14.90 -24.52
CA ILE A 435 -7.48 14.95 -25.28
C ILE A 435 -7.76 13.57 -25.86
N GLY A 436 -8.44 12.73 -25.09
CA GLY A 436 -8.60 11.30 -25.36
C GLY A 436 -9.99 10.76 -25.06
N GLN A 437 -10.09 9.45 -24.84
CA GLN A 437 -11.33 8.77 -24.46
C GLN A 437 -11.72 8.99 -22.99
N TYR A 438 -10.75 9.38 -22.15
CA TYR A 438 -10.92 9.65 -20.72
C TYR A 438 -11.35 11.09 -20.41
N THR A 439 -11.35 11.96 -21.43
CA THR A 439 -11.67 13.39 -21.35
C THR A 439 -12.69 13.83 -22.40
N ASP A 440 -13.47 12.89 -22.96
CA ASP A 440 -14.45 13.16 -24.02
C ASP A 440 -15.80 13.74 -23.52
N SER A 441 -15.99 13.71 -22.20
CA SER A 441 -17.03 14.43 -21.44
C SER A 441 -16.76 15.94 -21.35
N LEU A 442 -15.50 16.36 -21.37
CA LEU A 442 -15.06 17.74 -21.12
C LEU A 442 -15.12 18.60 -22.41
N GLU A 443 -15.50 19.89 -22.31
CA GLU A 443 -15.58 20.80 -23.46
C GLU A 443 -14.19 21.31 -23.93
N THR A 444 -13.35 20.39 -24.41
CA THR A 444 -11.94 20.59 -24.84
C THR A 444 -11.74 21.43 -26.13
N ASP A 445 -12.69 22.30 -26.50
CA ASP A 445 -12.74 23.01 -27.81
C ASP A 445 -11.82 24.26 -27.88
N GLY A 446 -10.71 24.25 -27.14
CA GLY A 446 -9.68 25.30 -27.12
C GLY A 446 -8.26 24.87 -26.72
N GLN A 447 -8.13 23.80 -25.95
CA GLN A 447 -6.90 23.29 -25.33
C GLN A 447 -5.96 22.62 -26.34
N THR A 448 -4.71 22.41 -25.94
CA THR A 448 -3.72 21.64 -26.71
C THR A 448 -3.59 20.23 -26.12
N ASP A 449 -3.77 19.22 -26.97
CA ASP A 449 -3.44 17.84 -26.62
C ASP A 449 -1.93 17.73 -26.32
N ILE A 450 -1.58 17.42 -25.07
CA ILE A 450 -0.19 17.23 -24.62
C ILE A 450 0.25 15.76 -24.68
N SER A 451 -0.63 14.83 -25.04
CA SER A 451 -0.36 13.40 -24.92
C SER A 451 0.51 12.84 -26.06
N ARG A 452 1.22 11.74 -25.77
CA ARG A 452 2.02 10.95 -26.73
C ARG A 452 1.07 10.18 -27.69
N ASP A 453 1.62 9.41 -28.63
CA ASP A 453 0.87 8.61 -29.65
C ASP A 453 -0.13 7.57 -29.05
N ASP A 454 -0.16 7.41 -27.72
CA ASP A 454 -1.05 6.56 -26.92
C ASP A 454 -2.33 7.27 -26.42
N GLY A 455 -2.33 8.62 -26.32
CA GLY A 455 -3.49 9.41 -25.89
C GLY A 455 -3.61 9.67 -24.38
N VAL A 456 -2.59 9.31 -23.58
CA VAL A 456 -2.59 9.54 -22.12
C VAL A 456 -1.25 10.02 -21.56
N THR A 457 -0.11 9.54 -22.04
CA THR A 457 1.18 9.83 -21.40
C THR A 457 1.72 11.20 -21.84
N PRO A 458 2.20 12.11 -20.96
CA PRO A 458 2.46 13.50 -21.34
C PRO A 458 3.76 13.73 -22.17
N GLU A 459 3.74 14.59 -23.19
CA GLU A 459 4.92 14.94 -24.02
C GLU A 459 5.59 16.25 -23.55
N ALA A 460 6.70 16.13 -22.81
CA ALA A 460 7.45 17.26 -22.25
C ALA A 460 7.85 18.34 -23.28
N GLU A 461 8.29 17.97 -24.50
CA GLU A 461 8.60 18.95 -25.56
C GLU A 461 7.36 19.79 -25.92
N THR A 462 6.14 19.23 -25.85
CA THR A 462 4.88 19.94 -26.15
C THR A 462 4.41 20.78 -24.97
N ILE A 463 4.54 20.31 -23.73
CA ILE A 463 4.24 21.10 -22.50
C ILE A 463 5.13 22.35 -22.43
N VAL A 464 6.44 22.20 -22.65
CA VAL A 464 7.38 23.34 -22.62
C VAL A 464 7.13 24.32 -23.78
N ASP A 465 6.74 23.87 -24.98
CA ASP A 465 6.39 24.75 -26.12
C ASP A 465 5.05 25.51 -25.89
N LEU A 466 4.26 25.17 -24.85
CA LEU A 466 3.09 25.95 -24.43
C LEU A 466 3.43 27.17 -23.57
N GLU A 467 4.64 27.29 -23.02
CA GLU A 467 5.01 28.33 -22.05
C GLU A 467 3.95 28.46 -20.91
N PRO A 468 3.66 27.40 -20.11
CA PRO A 468 2.79 27.50 -18.94
C PRO A 468 3.43 28.29 -17.79
N ASP A 469 2.62 28.70 -16.82
CA ASP A 469 3.07 29.29 -15.55
C ASP A 469 2.75 28.42 -14.31
N PHE A 470 1.92 27.39 -14.48
CA PHE A 470 1.66 26.34 -13.50
C PHE A 470 1.34 25.01 -14.20
N VAL A 471 1.76 23.89 -13.60
CA VAL A 471 1.38 22.53 -14.00
C VAL A 471 0.76 21.82 -12.81
N LEU A 472 -0.48 21.37 -12.97
CA LEU A 472 -1.18 20.47 -12.05
C LEU A 472 -0.93 19.03 -12.50
N ALA A 473 -0.56 18.16 -11.57
CA ALA A 473 -0.18 16.78 -11.84
C ALA A 473 -0.80 15.84 -10.79
N GLY A 474 -1.50 14.78 -11.19
CA GLY A 474 -1.89 13.69 -10.28
C GLY A 474 -0.67 12.88 -9.81
N ASN A 475 -0.77 12.20 -8.66
CA ASN A 475 0.30 11.37 -8.06
C ASN A 475 1.02 10.44 -9.06
N ILE A 476 0.33 9.89 -10.07
CA ILE A 476 0.91 9.09 -11.17
C ILE A 476 2.04 9.80 -11.97
N ALA A 477 2.25 11.10 -11.76
CA ALA A 477 3.41 11.85 -12.25
C ALA A 477 4.76 11.40 -11.64
N LEU A 478 4.78 10.89 -10.40
CA LEU A 478 6.00 10.40 -9.73
C LEU A 478 6.73 9.36 -10.58
N ALA A 479 5.98 8.47 -11.24
CA ALA A 479 6.49 7.40 -12.09
C ALA A 479 7.09 7.84 -13.47
N ASP A 480 7.17 9.15 -13.77
CA ASP A 480 7.92 9.70 -14.93
C ASP A 480 8.84 10.84 -14.43
N GLU A 481 9.80 10.55 -13.53
CA GLU A 481 10.87 11.49 -13.09
C GLU A 481 11.45 12.30 -14.27
N ASP A 482 11.76 11.61 -15.38
CA ASP A 482 12.34 12.13 -16.63
C ASP A 482 11.47 13.27 -17.24
N LEU A 483 10.15 13.27 -16.96
CA LEU A 483 9.19 14.34 -17.29
C LEU A 483 9.25 15.49 -16.27
N LEU A 484 9.22 15.22 -14.96
CA LEU A 484 9.28 16.23 -13.90
C LEU A 484 10.58 17.04 -13.97
N ASP A 485 11.72 16.35 -14.02
CA ASP A 485 13.08 16.91 -14.16
C ASP A 485 13.19 17.80 -15.43
N THR A 486 12.47 17.45 -16.51
CA THR A 486 12.41 18.24 -17.75
C THR A 486 11.57 19.52 -17.63
N LEU A 487 10.51 19.53 -16.79
CA LEU A 487 9.69 20.71 -16.53
C LEU A 487 10.43 21.68 -15.58
N GLU A 488 11.11 21.15 -14.57
CA GLU A 488 11.95 21.93 -13.66
C GLU A 488 13.19 22.53 -14.35
N GLU A 489 13.91 21.78 -15.21
CA GLU A 489 14.99 22.34 -16.05
C GLU A 489 14.50 23.49 -16.97
N ALA A 490 13.19 23.63 -17.18
CA ALA A 490 12.57 24.69 -17.97
C ALA A 490 12.13 25.93 -17.15
N ASP A 491 12.40 25.99 -15.84
CA ASP A 491 11.90 26.99 -14.88
C ASP A 491 10.33 26.98 -14.78
N ILE A 492 9.66 25.82 -14.89
CA ILE A 492 8.19 25.67 -14.78
C ILE A 492 7.79 25.11 -13.40
N PRO A 493 6.87 25.74 -12.64
CA PRO A 493 6.31 25.15 -11.42
C PRO A 493 5.38 23.97 -11.74
N VAL A 494 5.63 22.83 -11.10
CA VAL A 494 4.76 21.64 -11.08
C VAL A 494 4.30 21.43 -9.65
N TYR A 495 3.05 21.04 -9.43
CA TYR A 495 2.55 20.56 -8.14
C TYR A 495 1.95 19.17 -8.35
N VAL A 496 2.51 18.18 -7.65
CA VAL A 496 1.96 16.81 -7.61
C VAL A 496 0.93 16.72 -6.49
N LEU A 497 -0.31 16.44 -6.89
CA LEU A 497 -1.46 16.18 -6.02
C LEU A 497 -1.25 14.86 -5.25
N ASP A 498 -1.67 14.87 -4.00
CA ASP A 498 -1.62 13.76 -3.08
C ASP A 498 -2.58 12.63 -3.52
N THR A 499 -2.26 11.38 -3.14
CA THR A 499 -3.04 10.20 -3.55
C THR A 499 -4.41 10.21 -2.88
N ALA A 500 -5.48 10.22 -3.68
CA ALA A 500 -6.83 10.07 -3.15
C ALA A 500 -7.20 8.60 -2.98
N ASN A 501 -7.12 8.13 -1.74
CA ASN A 501 -7.57 6.83 -1.24
C ASN A 501 -8.96 6.91 -0.57
N SER A 502 -9.47 8.11 -0.28
CA SER A 502 -10.82 8.36 0.24
C SER A 502 -11.60 9.37 -0.63
N ILE A 503 -12.88 9.61 -0.32
CA ILE A 503 -13.65 10.75 -0.87
C ILE A 503 -13.23 12.08 -0.22
N GLU A 504 -12.78 12.08 1.05
CA GLU A 504 -12.28 13.27 1.74
C GLU A 504 -11.02 13.82 1.06
N ASP A 505 -10.12 12.93 0.62
CA ASP A 505 -8.91 13.28 -0.16
C ASP A 505 -9.26 13.94 -1.50
N VAL A 506 -10.45 13.66 -2.06
CA VAL A 506 -10.95 14.35 -3.26
C VAL A 506 -11.35 15.78 -2.92
N GLU A 507 -11.94 16.03 -1.75
CA GLU A 507 -12.23 17.38 -1.26
C GLU A 507 -10.93 18.15 -0.89
N GLU A 508 -9.90 17.48 -0.37
CA GLU A 508 -8.57 18.06 -0.18
C GLU A 508 -7.92 18.47 -1.51
N ASN A 509 -7.97 17.59 -2.51
CA ASN A 509 -7.44 17.87 -3.85
C ASN A 509 -8.22 18.99 -4.57
N VAL A 510 -9.52 19.15 -4.30
CA VAL A 510 -10.33 20.32 -4.69
C VAL A 510 -9.84 21.59 -4.00
N ALA A 511 -9.58 21.54 -2.69
CA ALA A 511 -9.08 22.67 -1.91
C ALA A 511 -7.69 23.13 -2.39
N ALA A 512 -6.75 22.19 -2.57
CA ALA A 512 -5.40 22.46 -3.08
C ALA A 512 -5.44 23.08 -4.50
N THR A 513 -6.25 22.51 -5.41
CA THR A 513 -6.47 23.05 -6.76
C THR A 513 -7.09 24.46 -6.71
N GLY A 514 -7.99 24.70 -5.76
CA GLY A 514 -8.55 26.02 -5.46
C GLY A 514 -7.51 27.06 -5.05
N GLU A 515 -6.68 26.73 -4.05
CA GLU A 515 -5.61 27.63 -3.56
C GLU A 515 -4.57 27.93 -4.64
N LEU A 516 -4.02 26.90 -5.28
CA LEU A 516 -2.98 27.03 -6.31
C LEU A 516 -3.44 27.82 -7.53
N SER A 517 -4.72 27.70 -7.90
CA SER A 517 -5.30 28.48 -9.00
C SER A 517 -5.82 29.86 -8.60
N GLY A 518 -6.08 30.11 -7.32
CA GLY A 518 -6.71 31.34 -6.83
C GLY A 518 -8.24 31.30 -6.74
N GLU A 519 -8.90 30.21 -7.14
CA GLU A 519 -10.37 30.05 -7.14
C GLU A 519 -10.94 29.57 -5.78
N CYS A 520 -10.41 30.03 -4.65
CA CYS A 520 -10.86 29.61 -3.31
C CYS A 520 -12.40 29.67 -3.13
N GLU A 521 -13.07 30.73 -3.61
CA GLU A 521 -14.53 30.86 -3.49
C GLU A 521 -15.31 29.82 -4.31
N ARG A 522 -14.72 29.29 -5.40
CA ARG A 522 -15.30 28.19 -6.20
C ARG A 522 -14.96 26.82 -5.61
N ALA A 523 -13.76 26.63 -5.08
CA ALA A 523 -13.34 25.39 -4.44
C ALA A 523 -14.11 25.15 -3.14
N THR A 524 -14.23 26.16 -2.26
CA THR A 524 -15.09 26.08 -1.07
C THR A 524 -16.54 25.74 -1.46
N LEU A 525 -17.13 26.42 -2.45
CA LEU A 525 -18.49 26.12 -2.90
C LEU A 525 -18.62 24.72 -3.52
N ARG A 526 -17.55 24.18 -4.13
CA ARG A 526 -17.51 22.82 -4.67
C ARG A 526 -17.46 21.77 -3.57
N SER A 527 -16.61 21.95 -2.56
CA SER A 527 -16.58 21.07 -1.37
C SER A 527 -17.90 21.15 -0.62
N GLU A 528 -18.41 22.35 -0.29
CA GLU A 528 -19.74 22.52 0.35
C GLU A 528 -20.85 21.78 -0.42
N TRP A 529 -20.83 21.77 -1.76
CA TRP A 529 -21.79 21.00 -2.58
C TRP A 529 -21.53 19.49 -2.58
N MET A 530 -20.28 19.02 -2.50
CA MET A 530 -19.97 17.59 -2.35
C MET A 530 -20.45 17.07 -1.00
N THR A 531 -20.05 17.72 0.10
CA THR A 531 -20.42 17.35 1.46
C THR A 531 -21.94 17.40 1.68
N ASP A 532 -22.64 18.46 1.25
CA ASP A 532 -24.12 18.53 1.32
C ASP A 532 -24.76 17.41 0.47
N ARG A 533 -24.19 17.02 -0.69
CA ARG A 533 -24.77 15.95 -1.53
C ARG A 533 -24.59 14.58 -0.91
N LEU A 534 -23.39 14.26 -0.43
CA LEU A 534 -23.06 13.00 0.23
C LEU A 534 -23.94 12.82 1.48
N SER A 535 -24.02 13.85 2.32
CA SER A 535 -24.90 13.85 3.50
C SER A 535 -26.37 13.60 3.14
N ILE A 536 -26.90 14.17 2.06
CA ILE A 536 -28.29 13.89 1.59
C ILE A 536 -28.47 12.45 1.10
N LEU A 537 -27.44 11.83 0.51
CA LEU A 537 -27.47 10.44 0.05
C LEU A 537 -27.42 9.46 1.25
N GLU A 538 -26.51 9.71 2.19
CA GLU A 538 -26.29 8.93 3.42
C GLU A 538 -27.49 8.97 4.38
N ASP A 539 -28.01 10.16 4.69
CA ASP A 539 -29.22 10.36 5.52
C ASP A 539 -30.48 9.75 4.84
N GLY A 540 -30.39 9.51 3.52
CA GLY A 540 -31.36 8.76 2.72
C GLY A 540 -31.30 7.23 2.89
N VAL A 541 -30.10 6.64 3.00
CA VAL A 541 -29.92 5.17 3.07
C VAL A 541 -29.77 4.62 4.51
N GLY A 542 -29.37 5.42 5.48
CA GLY A 542 -29.03 5.00 6.86
C GLY A 542 -30.17 4.43 7.76
N ASP A 543 -31.36 4.15 7.22
CA ASP A 543 -32.47 3.46 7.92
C ASP A 543 -32.96 2.20 7.14
N GLU A 544 -32.29 1.83 6.02
CA GLU A 544 -32.56 0.64 5.17
C GLU A 544 -31.66 -0.58 5.54
N ASP A 545 -31.66 -1.66 4.73
CA ASP A 545 -30.77 -2.83 4.88
C ASP A 545 -29.55 -2.67 3.92
N GLU A 546 -28.30 -2.63 4.40
CA GLU A 546 -27.09 -2.59 3.53
C GLU A 546 -26.87 -3.93 2.79
N PRO A 547 -26.89 -4.00 1.44
CA PRO A 547 -26.71 -5.24 0.70
C PRO A 547 -25.27 -5.40 0.20
N LEU A 548 -24.68 -6.56 0.46
CA LEU A 548 -23.30 -6.88 0.09
C LEU A 548 -23.04 -6.77 -1.42
N ALA A 549 -22.05 -5.97 -1.81
CA ALA A 549 -21.69 -5.65 -3.19
C ALA A 549 -20.25 -6.11 -3.53
N TYR A 550 -20.07 -6.62 -4.76
CA TYR A 550 -18.74 -6.99 -5.30
C TYR A 550 -18.38 -6.12 -6.50
N TYR A 551 -17.14 -5.65 -6.55
CA TYR A 551 -16.57 -4.86 -7.66
C TYR A 551 -15.46 -5.63 -8.42
N PRO A 552 -15.78 -6.29 -9.56
CA PRO A 552 -14.79 -6.99 -10.37
C PRO A 552 -14.07 -6.07 -11.37
N THR A 553 -12.74 -6.05 -11.33
CA THR A 553 -11.87 -5.56 -12.42
C THR A 553 -11.87 -6.50 -13.64
N GLY A 554 -12.12 -7.81 -13.41
CA GLY A 554 -12.19 -8.85 -14.43
C GLY A 554 -10.90 -9.66 -14.65
N ASP A 555 -9.81 -9.34 -13.97
CA ASP A 555 -8.58 -10.14 -13.91
C ASP A 555 -8.44 -10.95 -12.61
N GLY A 556 -8.89 -10.39 -11.49
CA GLY A 556 -8.92 -11.03 -10.17
C GLY A 556 -9.02 -10.03 -9.01
N PHE A 557 -8.67 -8.77 -9.26
CA PHE A 557 -8.63 -7.70 -8.27
C PHE A 557 -10.01 -7.15 -7.88
N THR A 558 -10.04 -6.49 -6.73
CA THR A 558 -11.15 -5.70 -6.17
C THR A 558 -10.58 -4.54 -5.35
N PRO A 559 -11.26 -3.39 -5.27
CA PRO A 559 -11.00 -2.39 -4.22
C PRO A 559 -11.41 -2.96 -2.85
N GLY A 560 -10.47 -2.91 -1.92
CA GLY A 560 -10.59 -3.19 -0.49
C GLY A 560 -10.97 -1.95 0.33
N THR A 561 -10.75 -1.98 1.64
CA THR A 561 -10.67 -0.75 2.45
C THR A 561 -9.53 0.15 1.93
N ASP A 562 -9.48 1.40 2.36
CA ASP A 562 -8.39 2.32 1.99
C ASP A 562 -8.29 2.57 0.47
N THR A 563 -9.46 2.56 -0.19
CA THR A 563 -9.62 2.92 -1.60
C THR A 563 -10.91 3.72 -1.79
N PHE A 564 -10.89 4.78 -2.60
CA PHE A 564 -12.07 5.66 -2.71
C PHE A 564 -13.26 4.94 -3.38
N GLN A 565 -13.01 3.81 -4.05
CA GLN A 565 -14.05 2.94 -4.56
C GLN A 565 -14.81 2.19 -3.45
N HIS A 566 -14.23 1.98 -2.27
CA HIS A 566 -14.92 1.45 -1.09
C HIS A 566 -15.79 2.51 -0.42
N ASP A 567 -15.29 3.73 -0.21
CA ASP A 567 -16.11 4.87 0.23
C ASP A 567 -17.34 5.06 -0.66
N VAL A 568 -17.17 4.96 -1.98
CA VAL A 568 -18.28 5.05 -2.94
C VAL A 568 -19.29 3.92 -2.78
N LEU A 569 -18.87 2.73 -2.32
CA LEU A 569 -19.79 1.65 -1.95
C LEU A 569 -20.48 1.95 -0.61
N GLU A 570 -19.75 2.36 0.42
CA GLU A 570 -20.30 2.63 1.77
C GLU A 570 -21.29 3.81 1.76
N ALA A 571 -20.91 4.96 1.19
CA ALA A 571 -21.78 6.12 1.01
C ALA A 571 -23.01 5.84 0.13
N SER A 572 -22.97 4.76 -0.69
CA SER A 572 -24.12 4.26 -1.43
C SER A 572 -25.06 3.37 -0.60
N GLY A 573 -24.73 3.13 0.68
CA GLY A 573 -25.40 2.18 1.57
C GLY A 573 -25.15 0.73 1.15
N LEU A 574 -23.90 0.37 0.80
CA LEU A 574 -23.46 -0.97 0.40
C LEU A 574 -22.27 -1.43 1.26
N GLU A 575 -22.32 -2.67 1.71
CA GLU A 575 -21.21 -3.35 2.38
C GLU A 575 -20.28 -3.98 1.32
N ASN A 576 -18.95 -3.90 1.48
CA ASN A 576 -18.01 -4.38 0.46
C ASN A 576 -17.69 -5.88 0.65
N VAL A 577 -17.64 -6.66 -0.44
CA VAL A 577 -17.14 -8.05 -0.39
C VAL A 577 -15.66 -8.11 -0.01
N ALA A 578 -14.87 -7.10 -0.38
CA ALA A 578 -13.43 -7.07 -0.13
C ALA A 578 -13.09 -6.78 1.35
N GLU A 579 -13.77 -5.79 1.94
CA GLU A 579 -13.83 -5.53 3.40
C GLU A 579 -14.15 -6.83 4.17
N ARG A 580 -15.22 -7.55 3.78
CA ARG A 580 -15.57 -8.86 4.34
C ARG A 580 -14.57 -10.00 4.07
N ALA A 581 -13.61 -9.79 3.19
CA ALA A 581 -12.54 -10.72 2.87
C ALA A 581 -11.18 -10.23 3.41
N GLU A 582 -11.18 -9.20 4.27
CA GLU A 582 -10.01 -8.65 4.94
C GLU A 582 -8.94 -8.18 3.93
N ILE A 583 -9.41 -7.48 2.89
CA ILE A 583 -8.59 -6.86 1.84
C ILE A 583 -8.54 -5.35 2.06
N GLU A 584 -7.33 -4.84 2.28
CA GLU A 584 -6.94 -3.43 2.23
C GLU A 584 -6.37 -3.09 0.84
N GLY A 585 -6.51 -1.83 0.40
CA GLY A 585 -6.00 -1.36 -0.89
C GLY A 585 -6.60 -2.09 -2.11
N TRP A 586 -5.80 -2.27 -3.17
CA TRP A 586 -6.19 -3.04 -4.36
C TRP A 586 -5.70 -4.49 -4.29
N GLY A 587 -6.48 -5.39 -3.70
CA GLY A 587 -6.11 -6.80 -3.52
C GLY A 587 -6.76 -7.79 -4.49
N GLU A 588 -6.18 -8.99 -4.63
CA GLU A 588 -6.78 -10.12 -5.35
C GLU A 588 -7.86 -10.81 -4.52
N ILE A 589 -9.04 -11.06 -5.09
CA ILE A 589 -10.09 -11.85 -4.44
C ILE A 589 -10.46 -13.11 -5.21
N SER A 590 -10.29 -14.26 -4.56
CA SER A 590 -10.60 -15.55 -5.20
C SER A 590 -12.08 -15.67 -5.52
N SER A 591 -12.40 -16.22 -6.70
CA SER A 591 -13.80 -16.49 -7.10
C SER A 591 -14.51 -17.49 -6.18
N GLU A 592 -13.77 -18.23 -5.34
CA GLU A 592 -14.35 -19.12 -4.32
C GLU A 592 -14.71 -18.35 -3.04
N ALA A 593 -13.94 -17.33 -2.66
CA ALA A 593 -14.31 -16.38 -1.60
C ALA A 593 -15.58 -15.59 -1.98
N VAL A 594 -15.63 -14.95 -3.16
CA VAL A 594 -16.84 -14.22 -3.61
C VAL A 594 -18.09 -15.11 -3.62
N VAL A 595 -17.95 -16.40 -3.96
CA VAL A 595 -19.06 -17.38 -3.91
C VAL A 595 -19.38 -17.87 -2.48
N ALA A 596 -18.47 -17.69 -1.52
CA ALA A 596 -18.70 -17.97 -0.10
C ALA A 596 -19.41 -16.81 0.63
N HIS A 597 -19.06 -15.55 0.32
CA HIS A 597 -19.74 -14.37 0.85
C HIS A 597 -21.12 -14.13 0.20
N ASP A 598 -21.34 -14.64 -1.02
CA ASP A 598 -22.63 -14.63 -1.75
C ASP A 598 -23.26 -13.24 -1.93
N PRO A 599 -22.58 -12.29 -2.62
CA PRO A 599 -23.05 -10.91 -2.77
C PRO A 599 -24.44 -10.81 -3.39
N GLU A 600 -25.18 -9.79 -2.94
CA GLU A 600 -26.51 -9.46 -3.43
C GLU A 600 -26.46 -8.51 -4.63
N TRP A 601 -25.35 -7.81 -4.86
CA TRP A 601 -25.08 -6.98 -6.05
C TRP A 601 -23.69 -7.20 -6.65
N ILE A 602 -23.58 -6.93 -7.95
CA ILE A 602 -22.30 -6.67 -8.63
C ILE A 602 -22.34 -5.24 -9.16
N VAL A 603 -21.38 -4.43 -8.74
CA VAL A 603 -21.11 -3.07 -9.24
C VAL A 603 -19.89 -3.18 -10.16
N TYR A 604 -19.92 -2.66 -11.39
CA TYR A 604 -18.76 -2.78 -12.29
C TYR A 604 -18.63 -1.56 -13.20
N PRO A 605 -17.42 -1.20 -13.65
CA PRO A 605 -17.20 -0.04 -14.50
C PRO A 605 -17.68 -0.30 -15.94
N ASP A 606 -18.26 0.73 -16.56
CA ASP A 606 -19.01 0.61 -17.82
C ASP A 606 -18.15 0.53 -19.11
N TRP A 607 -16.81 0.51 -18.98
CA TRP A 607 -15.92 0.14 -20.10
C TRP A 607 -16.21 -1.27 -20.65
N ALA A 608 -16.83 -2.13 -19.84
CA ALA A 608 -17.23 -3.48 -20.21
C ALA A 608 -18.73 -3.58 -20.58
N ASP A 609 -19.07 -4.39 -21.59
CA ASP A 609 -20.47 -4.73 -21.96
C ASP A 609 -21.21 -5.56 -20.87
N ASP A 610 -20.49 -6.08 -19.86
CA ASP A 610 -20.89 -7.09 -18.87
C ASP A 610 -19.78 -7.19 -17.78
N PRO A 611 -20.03 -7.53 -16.50
CA PRO A 611 -19.03 -7.48 -15.40
C PRO A 611 -17.81 -8.45 -15.47
N GLN A 612 -17.57 -9.13 -16.60
CA GLN A 612 -16.41 -10.02 -16.85
C GLN A 612 -16.18 -11.19 -15.86
N VAL A 613 -17.08 -11.39 -14.90
CA VAL A 613 -16.99 -12.40 -13.84
C VAL A 613 -16.96 -13.86 -14.35
N PRO A 614 -16.19 -14.77 -13.71
CA PRO A 614 -16.12 -16.18 -14.14
C PRO A 614 -17.42 -16.98 -13.96
N ASP A 615 -17.62 -18.00 -14.81
CA ASP A 615 -18.72 -19.01 -14.82
C ASP A 615 -19.07 -19.63 -13.43
N VAL A 616 -18.24 -19.48 -12.40
CA VAL A 616 -18.50 -20.00 -11.04
C VAL A 616 -19.38 -19.06 -10.20
N LEU A 617 -19.35 -17.75 -10.47
CA LEU A 617 -20.21 -16.74 -9.83
C LEU A 617 -21.68 -16.84 -10.30
N ASP A 618 -21.98 -17.65 -11.32
CA ASP A 618 -23.33 -18.07 -11.76
C ASP A 618 -24.18 -18.68 -10.61
N ALA A 619 -23.52 -18.99 -9.47
CA ALA A 619 -24.09 -19.47 -8.23
C ALA A 619 -24.48 -18.37 -7.20
N THR A 620 -24.04 -17.12 -7.34
CA THR A 620 -24.31 -16.05 -6.35
C THR A 620 -25.73 -15.51 -6.44
N THR A 621 -26.16 -14.79 -5.39
CA THR A 621 -27.44 -14.11 -5.31
C THR A 621 -27.52 -12.98 -6.35
N ALA A 622 -26.47 -12.17 -6.52
CA ALA A 622 -26.39 -11.10 -7.52
C ALA A 622 -26.74 -11.58 -8.95
N ILE A 623 -26.02 -12.60 -9.44
CA ILE A 623 -26.24 -13.12 -10.81
C ILE A 623 -27.59 -13.85 -10.92
N GLN A 624 -28.03 -14.58 -9.89
CA GLN A 624 -29.34 -15.24 -9.90
C GLN A 624 -30.53 -14.26 -9.84
N ALA A 625 -30.35 -13.09 -9.24
CA ALA A 625 -31.33 -12.00 -9.21
C ALA A 625 -31.32 -11.13 -10.48
N ASN A 626 -30.16 -11.06 -11.16
CA ASN A 626 -29.80 -10.02 -12.14
C ASN A 626 -29.66 -8.63 -11.46
N ASN A 627 -29.10 -8.62 -10.24
CA ASN A 627 -28.70 -7.43 -9.49
C ASN A 627 -27.27 -7.07 -9.92
N ILE A 628 -27.17 -6.37 -11.04
CA ILE A 628 -25.90 -6.01 -11.68
C ILE A 628 -26.06 -4.57 -12.18
N VAL A 629 -25.21 -3.66 -11.72
CA VAL A 629 -25.23 -2.22 -12.04
C VAL A 629 -23.89 -1.80 -12.63
N ALA A 630 -23.94 -1.01 -13.71
CA ALA A 630 -22.77 -0.42 -14.33
C ALA A 630 -22.60 1.01 -13.82
N VAL A 631 -21.38 1.36 -13.40
CA VAL A 631 -20.98 2.70 -12.94
C VAL A 631 -20.00 3.32 -13.93
N ASP A 632 -19.89 4.65 -13.95
CA ASP A 632 -19.03 5.36 -14.90
C ASP A 632 -17.55 5.07 -14.65
N ASP A 633 -16.87 4.47 -15.63
CA ASP A 633 -15.45 4.09 -15.53
C ASP A 633 -14.53 5.29 -15.31
N ASN A 634 -14.84 6.45 -15.91
CA ASN A 634 -14.00 7.64 -15.77
C ASN A 634 -14.04 8.14 -14.33
N ALA A 635 -15.23 8.32 -13.76
CA ALA A 635 -15.36 8.72 -12.36
C ALA A 635 -14.72 7.70 -11.39
N MET A 636 -14.95 6.40 -11.60
CA MET A 636 -14.36 5.34 -10.75
C MET A 636 -12.83 5.18 -10.90
N SER A 637 -12.19 5.86 -11.86
CA SER A 637 -10.74 5.84 -12.08
C SER A 637 -10.07 7.23 -12.04
N GLN A 638 -10.82 8.29 -11.78
CA GLN A 638 -10.34 9.67 -11.75
C GLN A 638 -10.89 10.36 -10.50
N PRO A 639 -10.11 10.46 -9.41
CA PRO A 639 -10.56 11.09 -8.16
C PRO A 639 -10.85 12.58 -8.38
N ALA A 640 -12.13 12.91 -8.51
CA ALA A 640 -12.64 14.24 -8.81
C ALA A 640 -14.12 14.34 -8.40
N PRO A 641 -14.64 15.54 -8.05
CA PRO A 641 -16.01 15.78 -7.60
C PRO A 641 -17.18 15.08 -8.32
N ASP A 642 -17.09 14.72 -9.61
CA ASP A 642 -18.15 13.95 -10.28
C ASP A 642 -18.42 12.57 -9.64
N ILE A 643 -17.52 12.08 -8.77
CA ILE A 643 -17.66 10.81 -8.06
C ILE A 643 -18.96 10.71 -7.24
N VAL A 644 -19.47 11.83 -6.73
CA VAL A 644 -20.76 11.88 -5.99
C VAL A 644 -21.96 11.48 -6.87
N PHE A 645 -21.85 11.60 -8.20
CA PHE A 645 -22.88 11.11 -9.13
C PHE A 645 -22.86 9.59 -9.30
N VAL A 646 -21.74 8.91 -8.99
CA VAL A 646 -21.68 7.45 -8.92
C VAL A 646 -22.41 6.96 -7.67
N VAL A 647 -22.18 7.61 -6.53
CA VAL A 647 -22.93 7.35 -5.28
C VAL A 647 -24.43 7.53 -5.52
N GLU A 648 -24.84 8.66 -6.12
CA GLU A 648 -26.23 8.91 -6.51
C GLU A 648 -26.80 7.82 -7.45
N ASN A 649 -26.02 7.35 -8.43
CA ASN A 649 -26.44 6.29 -9.34
C ASN A 649 -26.71 4.95 -8.63
N LEU A 650 -25.84 4.59 -7.69
CA LEU A 650 -25.96 3.38 -6.89
C LEU A 650 -27.17 3.47 -5.95
N VAL A 651 -27.31 4.56 -5.18
CA VAL A 651 -28.49 4.82 -4.33
C VAL A 651 -29.79 4.77 -5.15
N ALA A 652 -29.85 5.45 -6.29
CA ALA A 652 -31.03 5.45 -7.17
C ALA A 652 -31.34 4.08 -7.81
N THR A 653 -30.35 3.19 -7.94
CA THR A 653 -30.51 1.86 -8.54
C THR A 653 -30.84 0.78 -7.52
N ILE A 654 -30.21 0.84 -6.35
CA ILE A 654 -30.22 -0.20 -5.32
C ILE A 654 -31.27 0.10 -4.24
N HIS A 655 -31.38 1.37 -3.84
CA HIS A 655 -32.29 1.89 -2.82
C HIS A 655 -33.39 2.82 -3.38
N PRO A 656 -34.12 2.44 -4.45
CA PRO A 656 -34.98 3.37 -5.19
C PRO A 656 -36.21 3.87 -4.43
N ASP A 657 -36.71 3.13 -3.42
CA ASP A 657 -37.82 3.60 -2.57
C ASP A 657 -37.33 4.69 -1.57
N ALA A 658 -36.02 4.78 -1.29
CA ALA A 658 -35.39 5.84 -0.48
C ALA A 658 -34.97 7.05 -1.35
N TYR A 659 -34.39 6.80 -2.53
CA TYR A 659 -34.10 7.83 -3.53
C TYR A 659 -35.36 8.63 -3.93
N ASP A 660 -36.52 7.97 -4.06
CA ASP A 660 -37.85 8.61 -4.27
C ASP A 660 -38.25 9.60 -3.15
N GLU A 661 -37.59 9.58 -1.96
CA GLU A 661 -37.80 10.57 -0.88
C GLU A 661 -36.76 11.72 -0.90
N ILE A 662 -35.54 11.52 -1.42
CA ILE A 662 -34.46 12.55 -1.47
C ILE A 662 -34.26 13.24 -2.85
N GLU A 663 -34.79 12.72 -3.96
CA GLU A 663 -34.60 13.29 -5.33
C GLU A 663 -34.93 14.80 -5.44
N GLY A 664 -35.83 15.29 -4.58
CA GLY A 664 -36.28 16.68 -4.56
C GLY A 664 -35.38 17.63 -3.77
N ASP A 665 -34.60 17.11 -2.83
CA ASP A 665 -33.67 17.91 -2.02
C ASP A 665 -32.29 17.96 -2.70
N LEU A 666 -31.82 16.87 -3.32
CA LEU A 666 -30.68 16.87 -4.27
C LEU A 666 -30.88 17.91 -5.40
N ALA A 667 -32.04 17.89 -6.06
CA ALA A 667 -32.37 18.88 -7.10
C ALA A 667 -32.55 20.32 -6.57
N THR A 668 -32.71 20.50 -5.25
CA THR A 668 -32.73 21.83 -4.62
C THR A 668 -31.32 22.32 -4.28
N LEU A 669 -30.40 21.41 -3.92
CA LEU A 669 -28.97 21.69 -3.77
C LEU A 669 -28.36 22.10 -5.12
N ASP A 670 -28.67 21.38 -6.19
CA ASP A 670 -28.22 21.72 -7.55
C ASP A 670 -28.77 23.07 -8.05
N GLU A 671 -30.07 23.37 -7.81
CA GLU A 671 -30.64 24.71 -8.11
C GLU A 671 -29.97 25.83 -7.28
N ALA A 672 -29.36 25.54 -6.12
CA ALA A 672 -28.66 26.52 -5.30
C ALA A 672 -27.19 26.72 -5.72
N PHE A 673 -26.48 25.62 -6.00
CA PHE A 673 -25.11 25.62 -6.51
C PHE A 673 -25.00 26.36 -7.85
N GLU A 674 -25.96 26.18 -8.77
CA GLU A 674 -26.05 26.98 -10.01
C GLU A 674 -26.26 28.49 -9.73
N ASP A 675 -27.17 28.86 -8.81
CA ASP A 675 -27.52 30.27 -8.49
C ASP A 675 -26.34 31.01 -7.82
N ASP A 676 -25.55 30.34 -6.97
CA ASP A 676 -24.38 30.91 -6.30
C ASP A 676 -23.09 30.86 -7.15
N LEU A 677 -22.90 29.86 -8.04
CA LEU A 677 -21.85 29.91 -9.08
C LEU A 677 -22.08 31.08 -10.07
N GLU A 678 -23.31 31.29 -10.56
CA GLU A 678 -23.63 32.48 -11.38
C GLU A 678 -23.31 33.79 -10.61
N ALA A 679 -23.40 33.79 -9.28
CA ALA A 679 -23.10 34.96 -8.45
C ALA A 679 -21.59 35.23 -8.29
N ILE A 680 -20.75 34.19 -8.25
CA ILE A 680 -19.27 34.32 -8.27
C ILE A 680 -18.84 34.92 -9.63
N ASP A 681 -19.34 34.38 -10.74
CA ASP A 681 -18.99 34.81 -12.10
C ASP A 681 -19.47 36.25 -12.41
N ASP A 682 -20.72 36.62 -12.04
CA ASP A 682 -21.23 38.00 -12.18
C ASP A 682 -20.50 38.97 -11.22
N SER A 683 -19.68 38.48 -10.28
CA SER A 683 -18.80 39.29 -9.43
C SER A 683 -17.42 39.54 -10.08
N SER A 684 -16.78 38.51 -10.64
CA SER A 684 -15.41 38.58 -11.19
C SER A 684 -15.34 39.52 -12.41
N GLU A 685 -16.35 39.49 -13.30
CA GLU A 685 -16.52 40.44 -14.42
C GLU A 685 -16.48 41.92 -13.97
N THR A 686 -16.82 42.22 -12.71
CA THR A 686 -16.98 43.60 -12.24
C THR A 686 -15.68 44.27 -11.79
N ASP A 687 -14.64 43.54 -11.38
CA ASP A 687 -13.41 44.15 -10.84
C ASP A 687 -12.27 44.36 -11.86
N ASP A 688 -12.17 43.63 -12.98
CA ASP A 688 -11.30 44.05 -14.11
C ASP A 688 -11.75 45.44 -14.63
N SER A 689 -13.08 45.63 -14.71
CA SER A 689 -13.72 46.92 -15.01
C SER A 689 -13.35 48.06 -14.02
N SER A 690 -12.73 47.75 -12.87
CA SER A 690 -12.42 48.66 -11.76
C SER A 690 -11.00 49.27 -11.81
N SER A 691 -10.10 48.77 -12.67
CA SER A 691 -8.69 49.21 -12.85
C SER A 691 -8.49 50.68 -13.33
N GLY A 692 -9.54 51.50 -13.28
CA GLY A 692 -9.71 52.84 -13.87
C GLY A 692 -9.32 54.08 -13.04
N SER A 693 -8.50 53.94 -11.98
CA SER A 693 -7.87 55.04 -11.21
C SER A 693 -8.81 55.96 -10.36
N SER A 694 -8.65 55.92 -9.02
CA SER A 694 -7.96 57.02 -8.27
C SER A 694 -7.90 56.81 -6.75
N GLY A 695 -6.68 56.80 -6.16
CA GLY A 695 -6.51 56.57 -4.72
C GLY A 695 -6.82 57.77 -3.80
N SER A 696 -7.44 57.52 -2.63
CA SER A 696 -7.63 58.52 -1.56
C SER A 696 -7.99 57.93 -0.17
N THR A 697 -7.01 57.43 0.59
CA THR A 697 -6.97 57.38 2.08
C THR A 697 -8.27 57.06 2.87
N GLY A 698 -8.56 55.76 3.03
CA GLY A 698 -8.34 55.00 4.29
C GLY A 698 -9.29 55.13 5.50
N GLN A 699 -8.90 54.43 6.58
CA GLN A 699 -9.42 54.44 7.98
C GLN A 699 -10.38 53.30 8.42
N SER A 700 -9.79 52.15 8.73
CA SER A 700 -10.07 51.25 9.88
C SER A 700 -11.48 51.25 10.53
N GLY A 701 -12.11 50.08 10.58
CA GLY A 701 -13.24 49.86 11.50
C GLY A 701 -13.94 48.51 11.34
N GLY A 702 -13.35 47.43 11.85
CA GLY A 702 -14.04 46.14 11.99
C GLY A 702 -15.19 46.20 13.01
N SER A 703 -16.16 45.29 12.89
CA SER A 703 -17.22 45.04 13.88
C SER A 703 -17.86 43.69 13.63
N SER A 704 -17.59 42.71 14.50
CA SER A 704 -18.26 41.41 14.52
C SER A 704 -19.69 41.50 15.09
N SER A 705 -20.56 40.62 14.61
CA SER A 705 -21.81 40.22 15.27
C SER A 705 -22.32 38.91 14.64
N SER A 706 -21.97 37.75 15.20
CA SER A 706 -22.71 37.11 16.31
C SER A 706 -24.15 36.70 15.93
N GLY A 707 -24.35 35.41 15.67
CA GLY A 707 -25.64 34.84 15.27
C GLY A 707 -26.70 34.76 16.38
N SER A 708 -27.82 34.10 16.07
CA SER A 708 -28.84 33.68 17.05
C SER A 708 -29.77 32.63 16.44
N SER A 709 -29.57 31.36 16.80
CA SER A 709 -30.58 30.30 16.63
C SER A 709 -31.88 30.61 17.39
N THR A 710 -32.97 29.87 17.11
CA THR A 710 -33.99 29.36 18.08
C THR A 710 -35.35 29.05 17.42
N THR A 711 -35.54 27.77 17.08
CA THR A 711 -36.80 26.97 17.07
C THR A 711 -38.06 27.42 16.29
N GLY A 712 -38.52 26.50 15.44
CA GLY A 712 -39.81 26.47 14.75
C GLY A 712 -41.10 26.44 15.60
N GLY A 713 -42.24 26.28 14.91
CA GLY A 713 -43.56 26.09 15.56
C GLY A 713 -44.81 26.50 14.76
N ALA A 714 -45.16 25.71 13.73
CA ALA A 714 -46.47 25.49 13.08
C ALA A 714 -47.69 26.42 13.33
N GLY A 715 -48.45 26.77 12.25
CA GLY A 715 -49.77 27.43 12.41
C GLY A 715 -50.57 27.84 11.17
N ASP A 716 -51.06 26.86 10.39
CA ASP A 716 -52.25 26.80 9.50
C ASP A 716 -53.12 28.06 9.14
N GLU A 717 -53.57 28.09 7.86
CA GLU A 717 -54.80 28.69 7.30
C GLU A 717 -54.95 30.26 7.38
N ASP A 718 -55.50 31.02 6.41
CA ASP A 718 -56.54 30.71 5.39
C ASP A 718 -56.68 31.81 4.29
N THR A 719 -57.32 31.47 3.15
CA THR A 719 -58.06 32.33 2.16
C THR A 719 -57.40 33.35 1.19
N GLU A 720 -57.35 32.93 -0.09
CA GLU A 720 -58.00 33.54 -1.30
C GLU A 720 -57.73 34.99 -1.82
N ALA A 721 -56.98 35.06 -2.94
CA ALA A 721 -57.44 35.35 -4.33
C ALA A 721 -57.63 36.78 -4.94
N ASP A 722 -57.49 36.77 -6.30
CA ASP A 722 -58.02 37.65 -7.38
C ASP A 722 -57.27 38.92 -7.92
N ASP A 723 -57.30 39.02 -9.27
CA ASP A 723 -57.24 40.21 -10.18
C ASP A 723 -55.90 40.94 -10.55
N ALA A 724 -55.07 40.29 -11.38
CA ALA A 724 -54.87 40.54 -12.84
C ALA A 724 -54.37 41.87 -13.51
N ASP A 725 -53.71 41.66 -14.68
CA ASP A 725 -53.77 42.39 -15.99
C ASP A 725 -52.70 43.40 -16.50
N GLU A 726 -52.37 43.21 -17.80
CA GLU A 726 -51.84 44.09 -18.89
C GLU A 726 -50.33 44.50 -19.01
N ASP A 727 -49.62 43.70 -19.82
CA ASP A 727 -48.92 44.06 -21.09
C ASP A 727 -47.63 44.92 -21.15
N THR A 728 -46.60 44.39 -21.84
CA THR A 728 -46.29 44.80 -23.25
C THR A 728 -45.38 43.82 -24.03
N GLU A 729 -45.65 43.60 -25.32
CA GLU A 729 -44.96 42.65 -26.23
C GLU A 729 -43.88 43.31 -27.12
N THR A 730 -42.98 42.50 -27.72
CA THR A 730 -42.73 42.46 -29.20
C THR A 730 -41.87 41.25 -29.66
N ASP A 731 -42.40 40.46 -30.60
CA ASP A 731 -41.81 39.95 -31.88
C ASP A 731 -40.41 39.26 -31.92
N GLU A 732 -40.12 38.21 -32.72
CA GLU A 732 -40.86 37.53 -33.81
C GLU A 732 -40.30 36.08 -34.09
N ASP A 733 -41.15 35.15 -34.55
CA ASP A 733 -40.91 33.85 -35.27
C ASP A 733 -39.61 33.01 -35.03
N THR A 734 -39.70 31.67 -34.83
CA THR A 734 -40.00 30.71 -35.93
C THR A 734 -40.42 29.32 -35.40
N LYS A 735 -41.25 28.56 -36.15
CA LYS A 735 -41.74 27.20 -35.80
C LYS A 735 -41.03 26.06 -36.53
N ILE A 736 -40.97 24.90 -35.87
CA ILE A 736 -40.90 23.56 -36.46
C ILE A 736 -42.18 22.79 -36.06
N ASP A 737 -42.75 21.99 -36.97
CA ASP A 737 -43.85 21.04 -36.72
C ASP A 737 -43.68 19.81 -37.66
N ASP A 738 -43.11 18.72 -37.11
CA ASP A 738 -43.68 17.35 -37.06
C ASP A 738 -43.80 16.37 -38.28
N GLU A 739 -43.62 15.07 -37.94
CA GLU A 739 -44.04 13.77 -38.53
C GLU A 739 -43.77 13.27 -39.99
N THR A 740 -43.15 12.07 -40.06
CA THR A 740 -43.50 10.84 -40.86
C THR A 740 -43.03 10.54 -42.32
N ASP A 741 -42.44 9.34 -42.45
CA ASP A 741 -42.68 8.23 -43.41
C ASP A 741 -42.28 8.21 -44.94
N ASP A 742 -41.51 7.15 -45.26
CA ASP A 742 -41.66 6.14 -46.35
C ASP A 742 -40.99 6.18 -47.77
N ASP A 743 -40.55 4.96 -48.16
CA ASP A 743 -40.50 4.30 -49.51
C ASP A 743 -39.39 4.56 -50.59
N ALA A 744 -38.31 3.77 -50.51
CA ALA A 744 -37.57 2.97 -51.54
C ALA A 744 -37.17 3.45 -52.98
N GLY A 745 -35.91 3.13 -53.37
CA GLY A 745 -35.64 1.98 -54.29
C GLY A 745 -34.80 2.14 -55.60
N THR A 746 -34.05 1.06 -55.96
CA THR A 746 -33.53 0.63 -57.31
C THR A 746 -32.43 1.47 -58.01
N ASP A 747 -31.51 1.01 -58.90
CA ASP A 747 -31.16 -0.22 -59.69
C ASP A 747 -29.58 -0.20 -59.88
N ASP A 748 -28.75 -1.20 -60.25
CA ASP A 748 -28.71 -2.69 -60.35
C ASP A 748 -27.23 -3.13 -60.77
N GLU A 749 -26.84 -4.42 -60.62
CA GLU A 749 -25.56 -5.11 -61.04
C GLU A 749 -24.21 -4.76 -60.31
N GLY A 750 -23.25 -5.66 -60.04
CA GLY A 750 -23.00 -7.12 -60.28
C GLY A 750 -21.49 -7.43 -60.00
N ASP A 751 -20.90 -8.65 -59.95
CA ASP A 751 -21.30 -10.06 -60.17
C ASP A 751 -20.16 -11.01 -59.63
N ASP A 752 -20.30 -12.35 -59.66
CA ASP A 752 -19.31 -13.47 -59.41
C ASP A 752 -18.88 -13.91 -57.95
N ASP A 753 -18.56 -15.20 -57.65
CA ASP A 753 -19.42 -16.41 -57.42
C ASP A 753 -18.61 -17.60 -56.77
N ILE A 754 -19.29 -18.73 -56.41
CA ILE A 754 -18.79 -20.14 -56.29
C ILE A 754 -17.88 -20.54 -55.08
N GLU A 755 -18.06 -21.65 -54.35
CA GLU A 755 -19.12 -22.70 -54.26
C GLU A 755 -19.02 -23.43 -52.88
N THR A 756 -20.11 -24.04 -52.42
CA THR A 756 -20.13 -25.09 -51.36
C THR A 756 -20.41 -26.47 -51.98
N ASP A 757 -20.05 -27.56 -51.29
CA ASP A 757 -20.37 -28.94 -51.70
C ASP A 757 -20.64 -29.84 -50.48
N ASP A 758 -21.47 -30.88 -50.63
CA ASP A 758 -22.24 -31.53 -49.54
C ASP A 758 -21.64 -32.82 -48.91
N ALA A 759 -22.19 -33.16 -47.72
CA ALA A 759 -22.66 -34.49 -47.26
C ALA A 759 -21.75 -35.50 -46.50
N ASP A 760 -22.43 -36.17 -45.55
CA ASP A 760 -22.35 -37.57 -45.08
C ASP A 760 -20.96 -38.20 -44.79
N ASP A 761 -20.72 -38.76 -43.61
CA ASP A 761 -21.40 -39.97 -43.11
C ASP A 761 -21.32 -40.11 -41.57
N ALA A 762 -22.19 -40.94 -41.00
CA ALA A 762 -22.09 -41.48 -39.64
C ALA A 762 -22.16 -43.01 -39.66
N GLU A 763 -21.69 -43.70 -38.60
CA GLU A 763 -22.22 -44.95 -38.00
C GLU A 763 -21.20 -45.53 -36.98
N THR A 764 -21.61 -46.56 -36.23
CA THR A 764 -20.96 -47.12 -35.04
C THR A 764 -19.92 -48.23 -35.31
N ASP A 765 -19.16 -48.58 -34.26
CA ASP A 765 -18.91 -49.94 -33.71
C ASP A 765 -17.63 -49.84 -32.83
N ASP A 766 -17.63 -50.03 -31.50
CA ASP A 766 -17.92 -51.23 -30.66
C ASP A 766 -16.86 -52.36 -30.74
N GLU A 767 -16.78 -53.16 -29.67
CA GLU A 767 -16.01 -54.39 -29.42
C GLU A 767 -14.54 -54.32 -28.93
N THR A 768 -14.42 -54.45 -27.60
CA THR A 768 -13.55 -55.42 -26.86
C THR A 768 -12.07 -55.12 -26.49
N SER A 769 -11.79 -55.25 -25.19
CA SER A 769 -10.49 -55.60 -24.58
C SER A 769 -10.05 -57.03 -24.95
N PRO A 770 -8.80 -57.41 -24.61
CA PRO A 770 -8.69 -58.53 -23.66
C PRO A 770 -7.50 -58.45 -22.67
N ASP A 771 -7.75 -58.86 -21.42
CA ASP A 771 -6.73 -59.24 -20.44
C ASP A 771 -5.98 -60.53 -20.85
N ALA A 772 -4.71 -60.66 -20.39
CA ALA A 772 -4.09 -61.98 -20.12
C ALA A 772 -2.78 -61.88 -19.30
N ASP A 773 -2.91 -62.04 -17.98
CA ASP A 773 -2.06 -62.77 -17.03
C ASP A 773 -0.54 -63.01 -17.24
N GLU A 774 0.19 -62.83 -16.12
CA GLU A 774 1.40 -63.54 -15.65
C GLU A 774 2.66 -63.66 -16.55
N LEU A 775 3.81 -63.28 -15.97
CA LEU A 775 4.77 -64.29 -15.46
C LEU A 775 5.80 -63.74 -14.47
N ILE A 776 6.34 -64.64 -13.65
CA ILE A 776 7.19 -64.40 -12.46
C ILE A 776 8.70 -64.53 -12.79
N SER A 777 9.57 -63.98 -11.92
CA SER A 777 11.03 -64.23 -11.76
C SER A 777 11.97 -63.67 -12.85
N ASP A 778 13.24 -63.34 -12.58
CA ASP A 778 14.12 -63.55 -11.41
C ASP A 778 14.97 -62.29 -11.09
N ASP A 779 15.36 -62.12 -9.83
CA ASP A 779 16.41 -61.18 -9.35
C ASP A 779 17.83 -61.71 -9.66
N PRO A 780 18.78 -60.83 -10.02
CA PRO A 780 20.10 -60.95 -9.40
C PRO A 780 20.86 -59.62 -9.17
N GLU A 781 21.08 -59.25 -7.91
CA GLU A 781 22.24 -58.44 -7.48
C GLU A 781 23.57 -58.93 -8.09
N PRO A 782 24.53 -58.02 -8.33
CA PRO A 782 25.93 -58.39 -8.09
C PRO A 782 26.82 -57.28 -7.47
N THR A 783 26.94 -57.32 -6.14
CA THR A 783 28.21 -57.19 -5.39
C THR A 783 29.09 -55.94 -5.50
N VAL A 784 29.25 -55.27 -4.34
CA VAL A 784 30.33 -54.35 -3.95
C VAL A 784 31.74 -54.76 -4.43
N THR A 785 32.54 -53.75 -4.80
CA THR A 785 34.02 -53.81 -4.76
C THR A 785 34.62 -52.53 -4.18
N GLU A 786 35.27 -52.63 -3.02
CA GLU A 786 36.12 -51.58 -2.42
C GLU A 786 37.51 -51.51 -3.07
N ASP A 787 38.09 -50.30 -3.14
CA ASP A 787 39.52 -49.89 -3.07
C ASP A 787 39.77 -48.70 -4.03
N GLY A 788 40.13 -47.50 -3.54
CA GLY A 788 40.44 -46.40 -4.48
C GLY A 788 40.74 -44.97 -4.01
N ASP A 789 40.98 -44.72 -2.72
CA ASP A 789 41.56 -43.49 -2.12
C ASP A 789 42.28 -42.52 -3.09
N ASP A 790 41.63 -41.39 -3.41
CA ASP A 790 42.26 -40.15 -3.92
C ASP A 790 41.39 -38.97 -3.41
N ALA A 791 41.89 -38.20 -2.45
CA ALA A 791 41.11 -37.17 -1.75
C ALA A 791 41.11 -35.81 -2.49
N VAL A 792 39.92 -35.28 -2.70
CA VAL A 792 39.65 -33.87 -3.09
C VAL A 792 38.96 -33.22 -1.87
N PRO A 793 39.29 -31.97 -1.50
CA PRO A 793 38.73 -31.36 -0.30
C PRO A 793 37.22 -31.12 -0.43
N SER A 794 36.53 -31.13 0.71
CA SER A 794 35.21 -30.53 0.85
C SER A 794 35.30 -29.04 0.54
N VAL A 795 34.63 -28.62 -0.53
CA VAL A 795 34.03 -27.29 -0.61
C VAL A 795 32.63 -27.47 -0.04
N GLY A 796 32.21 -26.59 0.86
CA GLY A 796 30.83 -26.51 1.35
C GLY A 796 30.31 -25.09 1.11
N ILE A 797 29.01 -24.90 1.38
CA ILE A 797 28.39 -23.60 1.72
C ILE A 797 28.88 -22.44 0.85
N GLN A 798 28.67 -22.54 -0.47
CA GLN A 798 28.86 -21.49 -1.49
C GLN A 798 28.01 -21.82 -2.73
N GLY A 799 26.69 -22.04 -2.57
CA GLY A 799 25.85 -22.48 -3.70
C GLY A 799 24.37 -22.75 -3.44
N ALA A 800 23.82 -22.36 -2.29
CA ALA A 800 22.37 -22.33 -2.06
C ALA A 800 21.81 -20.93 -2.35
N LEU A 801 22.37 -19.89 -1.72
CA LEU A 801 22.00 -18.47 -1.94
C LEU A 801 21.97 -18.05 -3.43
N LEU A 802 22.92 -18.56 -4.21
CA LEU A 802 23.05 -18.31 -5.66
C LEU A 802 22.06 -19.15 -6.53
N ALA A 803 21.05 -19.79 -5.92
CA ALA A 803 20.00 -20.53 -6.62
C ALA A 803 18.72 -19.68 -6.81
N LEU A 804 18.35 -18.85 -5.83
CA LEU A 804 17.18 -17.95 -5.87
C LEU A 804 17.34 -16.92 -7.00
N ILE A 805 18.37 -16.06 -6.92
CA ILE A 805 18.70 -15.01 -7.90
C ILE A 805 18.83 -15.56 -9.35
N VAL A 806 19.20 -16.84 -9.52
CA VAL A 806 19.38 -17.45 -10.84
C VAL A 806 18.07 -17.91 -11.49
N PHE A 807 16.96 -18.02 -10.74
CA PHE A 807 15.72 -18.61 -11.26
C PHE A 807 14.88 -17.65 -12.10
N ALA A 808 14.78 -16.36 -11.72
CA ALA A 808 14.10 -15.32 -12.48
C ALA A 808 14.56 -15.27 -13.95
N LEU A 809 15.86 -15.40 -14.18
CA LEU A 809 16.52 -15.30 -15.50
C LEU A 809 16.20 -16.45 -16.49
N VAL A 810 15.37 -17.45 -16.13
CA VAL A 810 15.04 -18.59 -17.00
C VAL A 810 13.68 -18.43 -17.71
N SER A 811 12.73 -17.68 -17.14
CA SER A 811 11.33 -17.65 -17.60
C SER A 811 11.09 -16.84 -18.88
N VAL A 812 11.72 -15.67 -19.01
CA VAL A 812 11.54 -14.72 -20.14
C VAL A 812 11.94 -15.34 -21.50
N GLY A 813 12.79 -16.36 -21.52
CA GLY A 813 13.52 -16.84 -22.70
C GLY A 813 12.74 -17.61 -23.78
N ARG A 814 11.40 -17.47 -23.96
CA ARG A 814 10.65 -18.43 -24.82
C ARG A 814 9.45 -18.04 -25.70
N ARG A 815 9.16 -16.77 -26.02
CA ARG A 815 8.18 -16.45 -27.11
C ARG A 815 8.82 -15.75 -28.33
N SER A 816 9.39 -16.54 -29.24
CA SER A 816 9.77 -16.09 -30.59
C SER A 816 10.07 -17.24 -31.58
N ASN A 817 9.04 -17.77 -32.26
CA ASN A 817 9.10 -18.30 -33.65
C ASN A 817 7.73 -18.75 -34.20
#